data_AF-A0A8H3XH96-F1
#
_entry.id   AF-A0A8H3XH96-F1
#
_cell.length_a   1.000
_cell.length_b   1.000
_cell.length_c   1.000
_cell.angle_alpha   90.00
_cell.angle_beta   90.00
_cell.angle_gamma   90.00
#
_symmetry.space_group_name_H-M   'P 1'
#
loop_
_entity.id
_entity.type
_entity.pdbx_description
1 polymer ?
#
loop_
_entity_poly.entity_id
_entity_poly.type
_entity_poly.pdbx_seq_one_letter_code
_entity_poly.pdbx_strand_id
1 'polypeptide(L)'
;MQYANNGTLKNYLCINKDTLELSNKISICISIIEGLKFLHDNDIVHRDLHSNNVLIHNENALLADFGLSKSLLESAKTSKVRGVQSYVDPILLSGRLNYTDKYEKPSDIYSFGVLMWETYTCRSPFEDKSNGDLSYKLYFGLREKREKGMPMQYIDIYEKCWSPDPSLRPETSKILDSLKNLSEEPICTDIDIQSTEIFQQDDLTSEMQLFNFSEHIPSDSFSILIEKACQIENFYNSYNNMQLNQRTCKQLGRYIIKAVSEVKMLQSQDNYDELLTLEYYNSLCKFLKNLKDIKNFIVDISQTKKLIVFIQETDSGISLERLKDKYVKLLEKFRESASSLQFNIPVNDKIDDVHKDIDETIEFIQTYRRNFGSGSLFQLIEKTSKDIQNAANNKLFEDLVIQKPYDNENVITKEFEPDDKKMFWIRVAVLKNLKDFANIVKFYEVINLGNHVRITIESSEETLMTYYKDHKLDISIKLKFALEICGALVFLNAVDFLHRAIKSEFILIINGKAKITNFCHSRLVTDKSGVLPINTGYVSPEIFSRNKRTSIDAQACVENLDEKYNYTCEVYCFGILLWELAHEKDPRQYGFENIYNDDYLLKNFDRNLVPKEYADINIKALSRISKNRPTICDIYKKLHLLNCKFNPNYIDYNQI
;
A
#
# COMPACT_ATOMS: atom_id res chain seq x y z
N MET A 1 -18.26 35.53 -33.22
CA MET A 1 -18.91 34.27 -32.78
C MET A 1 -20.33 34.57 -32.35
N GLN A 2 -21.26 33.64 -32.57
CA GLN A 2 -22.58 33.69 -31.96
C GLN A 2 -22.46 33.67 -30.43
N TYR A 3 -23.33 34.40 -29.73
CA TYR A 3 -23.36 34.39 -28.27
C TYR A 3 -24.03 33.10 -27.76
N ALA A 4 -23.33 32.32 -26.94
CA ALA A 4 -23.84 31.12 -26.27
C ALA A 4 -24.44 31.49 -24.91
N ASN A 5 -25.76 31.42 -24.77
CA ASN A 5 -26.47 31.92 -23.59
C ASN A 5 -26.23 31.11 -22.31
N ASN A 6 -25.76 29.87 -22.43
CA ASN A 6 -25.49 29.00 -21.29
C ASN A 6 -23.98 28.81 -21.02
N GLY A 7 -23.12 29.62 -21.65
CA GLY A 7 -21.67 29.59 -21.41
C GLY A 7 -20.98 28.33 -21.89
N THR A 8 -19.91 27.92 -21.21
CA THR A 8 -19.15 26.69 -21.52
C THR A 8 -19.87 25.45 -20.97
N LEU A 9 -19.65 24.30 -21.58
CA LEU A 9 -20.14 23.00 -21.10
C LEU A 9 -19.68 22.75 -19.66
N LYS A 10 -18.43 23.09 -19.31
CA LYS A 10 -17.91 22.97 -17.94
C LYS A 10 -18.79 23.68 -16.92
N ASN A 11 -19.13 24.95 -17.19
CA ASN A 11 -19.97 25.74 -16.29
C ASN A 11 -21.41 25.22 -16.29
N TYR A 12 -21.93 24.84 -17.45
CA TYR A 12 -23.28 24.31 -17.60
C TYR A 12 -23.49 23.02 -16.80
N LEU A 13 -22.54 22.07 -16.87
CA LEU A 13 -22.57 20.83 -16.08
C LEU A 13 -22.48 21.08 -14.58
N CYS A 14 -21.65 22.05 -14.16
CA CYS A 14 -21.52 22.43 -12.75
C CYS A 14 -22.83 23.03 -12.19
N ILE A 15 -23.53 23.85 -12.97
CA ILE A 15 -24.77 24.52 -12.55
C ILE A 15 -25.96 23.56 -12.55
N ASN A 16 -26.04 22.66 -13.52
CA ASN A 16 -27.22 21.80 -13.75
C ASN A 16 -27.02 20.35 -13.28
N LYS A 17 -26.02 20.07 -12.44
CA LYS A 17 -25.65 18.70 -12.05
C LYS A 17 -26.83 17.88 -11.52
N ASP A 18 -27.70 18.50 -10.72
CA ASP A 18 -28.83 17.82 -10.07
C ASP A 18 -30.10 17.78 -10.93
N THR A 19 -30.15 18.51 -12.05
CA THR A 19 -31.33 18.66 -12.91
C THR A 19 -31.17 18.05 -14.30
N LEU A 20 -29.94 17.70 -14.71
CA LEU A 20 -29.64 17.22 -16.05
C LEU A 20 -30.00 15.73 -16.20
N GLU A 21 -31.04 15.43 -16.97
CA GLU A 21 -31.46 14.07 -17.27
C GLU A 21 -30.52 13.37 -18.27
N LEU A 22 -30.59 12.04 -18.32
CA LEU A 22 -29.78 11.24 -19.26
C LEU A 22 -30.04 11.61 -20.72
N SER A 23 -31.28 11.92 -21.08
CA SER A 23 -31.68 12.38 -22.41
C SER A 23 -30.96 13.68 -22.81
N ASN A 24 -30.85 14.64 -21.90
CA ASN A 24 -30.11 15.88 -22.13
C ASN A 24 -28.62 15.61 -22.31
N LYS A 25 -28.04 14.73 -21.46
CA LYS A 25 -26.63 14.32 -21.54
C LYS A 25 -26.29 13.68 -22.89
N ILE A 26 -27.16 12.80 -23.39
CA ILE A 26 -27.02 12.16 -24.70
C ILE A 26 -27.15 13.20 -25.82
N SER A 27 -28.13 14.10 -25.74
CA SER A 27 -28.33 15.19 -26.72
C SER A 27 -27.10 16.10 -26.85
N ILE A 28 -26.47 16.43 -25.73
CA ILE A 28 -25.20 17.18 -25.69
C ILE A 28 -24.09 16.39 -26.41
N CYS A 29 -23.93 15.11 -26.11
CA CYS A 29 -22.93 14.25 -26.77
C CYS A 29 -23.17 14.14 -28.28
N ILE A 30 -24.43 14.03 -28.72
CA ILE A 30 -24.83 14.00 -30.13
C ILE A 30 -24.44 15.32 -30.82
N SER A 31 -24.74 16.46 -30.20
CA SER A 31 -24.39 17.77 -30.76
C SER A 31 -22.87 17.95 -30.92
N ILE A 32 -22.09 17.50 -29.93
CA ILE A 32 -20.62 17.56 -29.99
C ILE A 32 -20.08 16.66 -31.12
N ILE A 33 -20.55 15.42 -31.23
CA ILE A 33 -20.04 14.49 -32.25
C ILE A 33 -20.48 14.88 -33.66
N GLU A 34 -21.65 15.50 -33.84
CA GLU A 34 -22.07 16.05 -35.13
C GLU A 34 -21.17 17.22 -35.57
N GLY A 35 -20.82 18.11 -34.65
CA GLY A 35 -19.82 19.16 -34.89
C GLY A 35 -18.44 18.57 -35.23
N LEU A 36 -17.99 17.55 -34.49
CA LEU A 36 -16.69 16.93 -34.72
C LEU A 36 -16.66 16.15 -36.04
N LYS A 37 -17.77 15.48 -36.39
CA LYS A 37 -17.95 14.82 -37.67
C LYS A 37 -17.78 15.81 -38.83
N PHE A 38 -18.40 16.98 -38.75
CA PHE A 38 -18.25 18.01 -39.78
C PHE A 38 -16.78 18.42 -39.97
N LEU A 39 -16.00 18.59 -38.89
CA LEU A 39 -14.57 18.89 -38.99
C LEU A 39 -13.81 17.73 -39.64
N HIS A 40 -14.04 16.50 -39.18
CA HIS A 40 -13.35 15.31 -39.66
C HIS A 40 -13.66 14.99 -41.12
N ASP A 41 -14.90 15.21 -41.58
CA ASP A 41 -15.29 15.06 -42.99
C ASP A 41 -14.59 16.08 -43.91
N ASN A 42 -14.13 17.20 -43.35
CA ASN A 42 -13.36 18.23 -44.04
C ASN A 42 -11.84 18.12 -43.78
N ASP A 43 -11.37 16.99 -43.25
CA ASP A 43 -9.97 16.73 -42.90
C ASP A 43 -9.36 17.78 -41.95
N ILE A 44 -10.19 18.33 -41.05
CA ILE A 44 -9.78 19.25 -40.00
C ILE A 44 -9.75 18.50 -38.66
N VAL A 45 -8.66 18.65 -37.91
CA VAL A 45 -8.53 18.19 -36.52
C VAL A 45 -8.64 19.37 -35.56
N HIS A 46 -9.40 19.20 -34.47
CA HIS A 46 -9.66 20.27 -33.51
C HIS A 46 -8.45 20.52 -32.60
N ARG A 47 -7.86 19.46 -32.05
CA ARG A 47 -6.61 19.42 -31.24
C ARG A 47 -6.68 20.03 -29.83
N ASP A 48 -7.82 20.58 -29.44
CA ASP A 48 -8.02 21.19 -28.11
C ASP A 48 -9.47 21.04 -27.65
N LEU A 49 -10.02 19.85 -27.89
CA LEU A 49 -11.40 19.54 -27.57
C LEU A 49 -11.51 19.24 -26.05
N HIS A 50 -12.15 20.13 -25.31
CA HIS A 50 -12.41 19.97 -23.87
C HIS A 50 -13.63 20.80 -23.44
N SER A 51 -14.12 20.62 -22.20
CA SER A 51 -15.40 21.21 -21.77
C SER A 51 -15.43 22.75 -21.70
N ASN A 52 -14.28 23.43 -21.65
CA ASN A 52 -14.24 24.90 -21.81
C ASN A 52 -14.35 25.38 -23.28
N ASN A 53 -14.08 24.51 -24.26
CA ASN A 53 -14.13 24.81 -25.70
C ASN A 53 -15.40 24.25 -26.36
N VAL A 54 -16.33 23.74 -25.56
CA VAL A 54 -17.70 23.41 -25.97
C VAL A 54 -18.62 24.45 -25.33
N LEU A 55 -19.43 25.13 -26.15
CA LEU A 55 -20.36 26.15 -25.70
C LEU A 55 -21.80 25.64 -25.78
N ILE A 56 -22.65 26.03 -24.83
CA ILE A 56 -24.06 25.63 -24.80
C ILE A 56 -24.93 26.81 -25.24
N HIS A 57 -25.72 26.61 -26.29
CA HIS A 57 -26.69 27.57 -26.78
C HIS A 57 -28.06 26.90 -26.97
N ASN A 58 -29.05 27.31 -26.18
CA ASN A 58 -30.38 26.71 -26.17
C ASN A 58 -30.33 25.18 -26.11
N GLU A 59 -29.57 24.64 -25.14
CA GLU A 59 -29.37 23.20 -24.88
C GLU A 59 -28.61 22.43 -25.97
N ASN A 60 -28.20 23.09 -27.06
CA ASN A 60 -27.33 22.51 -28.08
C ASN A 60 -25.86 22.81 -27.76
N ALA A 61 -25.00 21.82 -27.97
CA ALA A 61 -23.56 21.98 -27.81
C ALA A 61 -22.90 22.42 -29.13
N LEU A 62 -22.05 23.44 -29.06
CA LEU A 62 -21.34 24.05 -30.17
C LEU A 62 -19.83 23.97 -29.92
N LEU A 63 -19.06 23.45 -30.88
CA LEU A 63 -17.60 23.50 -30.81
C LEU A 63 -17.10 24.93 -30.99
N ALA A 64 -16.13 25.32 -30.18
CA ALA A 64 -15.53 26.65 -30.17
C ALA A 64 -14.00 26.57 -30.01
N ASP A 65 -13.36 27.73 -30.17
CA ASP A 65 -11.90 27.90 -30.13
C ASP A 65 -11.13 27.01 -31.13
N PHE A 66 -11.18 27.42 -32.39
CA PHE A 66 -10.42 26.80 -33.48
C PHE A 66 -8.97 27.33 -33.56
N GLY A 67 -8.46 28.02 -32.53
CA GLY A 67 -7.14 28.64 -32.54
C GLY A 67 -5.98 27.64 -32.66
N LEU A 68 -6.22 26.37 -32.34
CA LEU A 68 -5.28 25.26 -32.49
C LEU A 68 -5.65 24.28 -33.61
N SER A 69 -6.82 24.44 -34.23
CA SER A 69 -7.32 23.58 -35.30
C SER A 69 -6.46 23.69 -36.55
N LYS A 70 -6.28 22.56 -37.24
CA LYS A 70 -5.49 22.49 -38.47
C LYS A 70 -6.07 21.49 -39.45
N SER A 71 -5.81 21.70 -40.74
CA SER A 71 -5.96 20.62 -41.73
C SER A 71 -5.01 19.47 -41.38
N LEU A 72 -5.38 18.24 -41.74
CA LEU A 72 -4.58 17.04 -41.45
C LEU A 72 -3.16 17.15 -42.03
N LEU A 73 -3.03 17.74 -43.23
CA LEU A 73 -1.76 18.01 -43.91
C LEU A 73 -0.85 18.98 -43.15
N GLU A 74 -1.43 19.97 -42.47
CA GLU A 74 -0.69 20.96 -41.70
C GLU A 74 -0.39 20.47 -40.27
N SER A 75 -1.32 19.70 -39.68
CA SER A 75 -1.13 19.01 -38.40
C SER A 75 0.11 18.10 -38.46
N ALA A 76 0.26 17.38 -39.57
CA ALA A 76 1.39 16.48 -39.82
C ALA A 76 2.79 17.16 -39.77
N LYS A 77 2.85 18.49 -39.84
CA LYS A 77 4.09 19.30 -39.86
C LYS A 77 4.37 20.00 -38.52
N THR A 78 3.54 19.81 -37.50
CA THR A 78 3.71 20.45 -36.19
C THR A 78 4.07 19.45 -35.10
N SER A 79 5.13 19.72 -34.33
CA SER A 79 5.66 18.81 -33.30
C SER A 79 5.33 19.20 -31.85
N LYS A 80 4.59 20.29 -31.62
CA LYS A 80 4.29 20.76 -30.26
C LYS A 80 2.93 20.28 -29.78
N VAL A 81 2.93 19.44 -28.75
CA VAL A 81 1.76 19.03 -27.98
C VAL A 81 1.13 20.24 -27.29
N ARG A 82 -0.18 20.40 -27.41
CA ARG A 82 -0.98 21.50 -26.84
C ARG A 82 -2.34 20.98 -26.36
N GLY A 83 -2.95 21.73 -25.46
CA GLY A 83 -4.29 21.47 -24.93
C GLY A 83 -4.32 21.07 -23.46
N VAL A 84 -5.53 20.87 -22.93
CA VAL A 84 -5.74 20.55 -21.51
C VAL A 84 -5.40 19.08 -21.23
N GLN A 85 -4.39 18.85 -20.38
CA GLN A 85 -3.75 17.55 -20.12
C GLN A 85 -4.72 16.36 -19.98
N SER A 86 -5.84 16.53 -19.27
CA SER A 86 -6.86 15.49 -19.06
C SER A 86 -7.57 15.01 -20.33
N TYR A 87 -7.58 15.82 -21.40
CA TYR A 87 -8.27 15.56 -22.66
C TYR A 87 -7.30 15.29 -23.80
N VAL A 88 -6.00 15.50 -23.61
CA VAL A 88 -4.99 15.25 -24.64
C VAL A 88 -4.82 13.74 -24.78
N ASP A 89 -4.84 13.28 -26.04
CA ASP A 89 -4.57 11.89 -26.40
C ASP A 89 -3.25 11.41 -25.76
N PRO A 90 -3.26 10.36 -24.93
CA PRO A 90 -2.09 9.97 -24.16
C PRO A 90 -0.88 9.63 -25.02
N ILE A 91 -1.09 9.16 -26.25
CA ILE A 91 0.01 8.87 -27.19
C ILE A 91 0.84 10.12 -27.51
N LEU A 92 0.20 11.30 -27.52
CA LEU A 92 0.84 12.59 -27.75
C LEU A 92 1.58 13.11 -26.52
N LEU A 93 1.24 12.65 -25.31
CA LEU A 93 1.87 13.07 -24.06
C LEU A 93 3.20 12.33 -23.77
N SER A 94 3.58 11.36 -24.62
CA SER A 94 4.74 10.49 -24.42
C SER A 94 6.09 11.19 -24.59
N GLY A 95 6.15 12.28 -25.36
CA GLY A 95 7.26 13.27 -25.42
C GLY A 95 8.69 12.75 -25.67
N ARG A 96 8.92 11.44 -25.84
CA ARG A 96 10.26 10.82 -25.87
C ARG A 96 10.39 9.55 -26.71
N LEU A 97 9.34 9.05 -27.35
CA LEU A 97 9.39 7.77 -28.09
C LEU A 97 8.68 7.92 -29.44
N ASN A 98 9.30 7.37 -30.50
CA ASN A 98 9.02 7.58 -31.93
C ASN A 98 7.63 7.09 -32.42
N TYR A 99 6.53 7.60 -31.87
CA TYR A 99 5.26 7.72 -32.56
C TYR A 99 5.11 9.16 -33.05
N THR A 100 4.39 9.35 -34.15
CA THR A 100 4.25 10.66 -34.76
C THR A 100 3.65 11.64 -33.75
N ASP A 101 4.30 12.77 -33.45
CA ASP A 101 3.75 13.92 -32.71
C ASP A 101 2.55 14.59 -33.42
N LYS A 102 1.86 13.84 -34.28
CA LYS A 102 0.84 14.29 -35.21
C LYS A 102 -0.51 14.04 -34.58
N TYR A 103 -1.24 15.13 -34.40
CA TYR A 103 -2.65 15.05 -34.09
C TYR A 103 -3.40 14.53 -35.32
N GLU A 104 -4.12 13.43 -35.14
CA GLU A 104 -4.97 12.84 -36.16
C GLU A 104 -6.43 12.83 -35.69
N LYS A 105 -7.36 12.48 -36.57
CA LYS A 105 -8.79 12.38 -36.22
C LYS A 105 -9.04 11.54 -34.95
N PRO A 106 -8.38 10.38 -34.74
CA PRO A 106 -8.52 9.59 -33.52
C PRO A 106 -8.13 10.33 -32.23
N SER A 107 -7.29 11.35 -32.30
CA SER A 107 -6.91 12.15 -31.12
C SER A 107 -8.07 13.00 -30.60
N ASP A 108 -8.87 13.59 -31.50
CA ASP A 108 -10.11 14.27 -31.09
C ASP A 108 -11.15 13.28 -30.57
N ILE A 109 -11.17 12.04 -31.08
CA ILE A 109 -12.06 10.97 -30.59
C ILE A 109 -11.72 10.58 -29.13
N TYR A 110 -10.44 10.56 -28.76
CA TYR A 110 -10.04 10.38 -27.36
C TYR A 110 -10.62 11.48 -26.48
N SER A 111 -10.43 12.73 -26.87
CA SER A 111 -10.95 13.89 -26.14
C SER A 111 -12.48 13.83 -26.01
N PHE A 112 -13.17 13.37 -27.06
CA PHE A 112 -14.61 13.14 -27.04
C PHE A 112 -15.01 12.05 -26.03
N GLY A 113 -14.25 10.95 -25.92
CA GLY A 113 -14.49 9.91 -24.91
C GLY A 113 -14.41 10.45 -23.47
N VAL A 114 -13.44 11.32 -23.19
CA VAL A 114 -13.32 12.01 -21.90
C VAL A 114 -14.53 12.94 -21.66
N LEU A 115 -14.97 13.68 -22.68
CA LEU A 115 -16.16 14.54 -22.61
C LEU A 115 -17.46 13.77 -22.36
N MET A 116 -17.63 12.57 -22.94
CA MET A 116 -18.78 11.72 -22.63
C MET A 116 -18.81 11.33 -21.16
N TRP A 117 -17.67 10.91 -20.61
CA TRP A 117 -17.57 10.59 -19.19
C TRP A 117 -17.86 11.81 -18.30
N GLU A 118 -17.28 12.97 -18.61
CA GLU A 118 -17.52 14.22 -17.88
C GLU A 118 -18.98 14.66 -17.95
N THR A 119 -19.63 14.54 -19.12
CA THR A 119 -21.04 14.92 -19.32
C THR A 119 -21.97 14.02 -18.52
N TYR A 120 -21.66 12.73 -18.41
CA TYR A 120 -22.47 11.82 -17.60
C TYR A 120 -22.32 12.10 -16.10
N THR A 121 -21.08 12.20 -15.62
CA THR A 121 -20.77 12.32 -14.18
C THR A 121 -20.95 13.74 -13.64
N CYS A 122 -20.92 14.74 -14.52
CA CYS A 122 -20.83 16.16 -14.18
C CYS A 122 -19.66 16.46 -13.23
N ARG A 123 -18.56 15.69 -13.32
CA ARG A 123 -17.33 15.85 -12.53
C ARG A 123 -16.15 16.21 -13.43
N SER A 124 -15.21 16.99 -12.89
CA SER A 124 -14.01 17.33 -13.66
C SER A 124 -13.14 16.08 -13.85
N PRO A 125 -12.64 15.79 -15.06
CA PRO A 125 -11.77 14.64 -15.29
C PRO A 125 -10.50 14.73 -14.45
N PHE A 126 -10.23 13.65 -13.71
CA PHE A 126 -9.08 13.43 -12.84
C PHE A 126 -8.97 14.42 -11.67
N GLU A 127 -10.09 14.95 -11.18
CA GLU A 127 -10.17 15.94 -10.08
C GLU A 127 -9.37 15.52 -8.82
N ASP A 128 -9.34 14.22 -8.49
CA ASP A 128 -8.64 13.67 -7.33
C ASP A 128 -7.14 13.37 -7.56
N LYS A 129 -6.58 13.69 -8.74
CA LYS A 129 -5.21 13.33 -9.14
C LYS A 129 -4.36 14.61 -9.30
N SER A 130 -3.42 14.83 -8.37
CA SER A 130 -2.52 16.00 -8.41
C SER A 130 -1.67 16.07 -9.69
N ASN A 131 -1.63 17.26 -10.31
CA ASN A 131 -1.12 17.59 -11.65
C ASN A 131 0.39 17.33 -11.96
N GLY A 132 1.16 16.70 -11.06
CA GLY A 132 2.59 16.46 -11.28
C GLY A 132 2.93 15.24 -12.15
N ASP A 133 1.98 14.30 -12.33
CA ASP A 133 2.25 12.96 -12.89
C ASP A 133 1.06 12.43 -13.72
N LEU A 134 0.16 13.31 -14.16
CA LEU A 134 -1.04 12.91 -14.89
C LEU A 134 -0.71 12.41 -16.31
N SER A 135 0.19 13.07 -17.03
CA SER A 135 0.59 12.66 -18.40
C SER A 135 1.12 11.22 -18.45
N TYR A 136 2.03 10.88 -17.53
CA TYR A 136 2.59 9.54 -17.42
C TYR A 136 1.48 8.54 -17.09
N LYS A 137 0.65 8.82 -16.08
CA LYS A 137 -0.47 7.93 -15.71
C LYS A 137 -1.46 7.70 -16.84
N LEU A 138 -1.84 8.74 -17.58
CA LEU A 138 -2.77 8.63 -18.73
C LEU A 138 -2.18 7.78 -19.85
N TYR A 139 -0.87 7.94 -20.13
CA TYR A 139 -0.14 7.12 -21.08
C TYR A 139 -0.17 5.64 -20.68
N PHE A 140 0.06 5.33 -19.41
CA PHE A 140 -0.01 3.97 -18.86
C PHE A 140 -1.43 3.49 -18.52
N GLY A 141 -2.45 4.01 -19.22
CA GLY A 141 -3.79 3.45 -19.16
C GLY A 141 -4.66 3.91 -17.98
N LEU A 142 -4.26 4.94 -17.21
CA LEU A 142 -5.18 5.58 -16.26
C LEU A 142 -6.40 6.09 -17.03
N ARG A 143 -7.58 5.65 -16.62
CA ARG A 143 -8.88 6.11 -17.10
C ARG A 143 -9.78 6.41 -15.90
N GLU A 144 -10.85 7.16 -16.16
CA GLU A 144 -11.84 7.43 -15.15
C GLU A 144 -12.70 6.20 -14.83
N LYS A 145 -13.27 6.18 -13.62
CA LYS A 145 -14.07 5.04 -13.16
C LYS A 145 -15.51 5.10 -13.68
N ARG A 146 -16.09 3.93 -13.95
CA ARG A 146 -17.54 3.78 -14.21
C ARG A 146 -18.35 4.24 -12.99
N GLU A 147 -19.49 4.90 -13.22
CA GLU A 147 -20.46 5.21 -12.17
C GLU A 147 -21.66 4.28 -12.23
N LYS A 148 -22.20 3.96 -11.04
CA LYS A 148 -23.41 3.14 -10.91
C LYS A 148 -24.58 3.82 -11.62
N GLY A 149 -25.34 3.06 -12.41
CA GLY A 149 -26.51 3.56 -13.14
C GLY A 149 -26.21 4.06 -14.56
N MET A 150 -24.94 4.10 -14.98
CA MET A 150 -24.59 4.35 -16.39
C MET A 150 -25.14 3.24 -17.31
N PRO A 151 -25.82 3.56 -18.42
CA PRO A 151 -26.19 2.56 -19.42
C PRO A 151 -24.96 1.86 -19.99
N MET A 152 -24.99 0.53 -20.09
CA MET A 152 -23.83 -0.24 -20.57
C MET A 152 -23.41 0.14 -21.98
N GLN A 153 -24.38 0.39 -22.87
CA GLN A 153 -24.09 0.84 -24.24
C GLN A 153 -23.42 2.22 -24.25
N TYR A 154 -23.73 3.10 -23.31
CA TYR A 154 -23.07 4.41 -23.18
C TYR A 154 -21.61 4.24 -22.76
N ILE A 155 -21.35 3.32 -21.81
CA ILE A 155 -20.00 2.93 -21.39
C ILE A 155 -19.21 2.37 -22.57
N ASP A 156 -19.76 1.41 -23.30
CA ASP A 156 -19.11 0.78 -24.44
C ASP A 156 -18.69 1.79 -25.52
N ILE A 157 -19.46 2.88 -25.69
CA ILE A 157 -19.13 3.92 -26.66
C ILE A 157 -17.93 4.73 -26.18
N TYR A 158 -17.98 5.34 -24.98
CA TYR A 158 -16.87 6.21 -24.55
C TYR A 158 -15.59 5.40 -24.26
N GLU A 159 -15.71 4.13 -23.85
CA GLU A 159 -14.56 3.27 -23.62
C GLU A 159 -13.82 2.89 -24.91
N LYS A 160 -14.55 2.72 -26.02
CA LYS A 160 -13.92 2.60 -27.34
C LYS A 160 -13.29 3.90 -27.80
N CYS A 161 -13.92 5.05 -27.49
CA CYS A 161 -13.40 6.37 -27.89
C CYS A 161 -12.06 6.70 -27.24
N TRP A 162 -11.84 6.34 -25.96
CA TRP A 162 -10.57 6.61 -25.26
C TRP A 162 -9.60 5.42 -25.21
N SER A 163 -9.76 4.47 -26.15
CA SER A 163 -8.89 3.28 -26.29
C SER A 163 -7.41 3.69 -26.35
N PRO A 164 -6.50 2.95 -25.68
CA PRO A 164 -5.06 3.19 -25.78
C PRO A 164 -4.55 3.11 -27.23
N ASP A 165 -5.07 2.18 -28.03
CA ASP A 165 -4.78 2.07 -29.45
C ASP A 165 -5.70 3.01 -30.27
N PRO A 166 -5.15 4.04 -30.95
CA PRO A 166 -5.92 4.96 -31.78
C PRO A 166 -6.67 4.29 -32.94
N SER A 167 -6.17 3.16 -33.46
CA SER A 167 -6.78 2.44 -34.58
C SER A 167 -8.09 1.72 -34.20
N LEU A 168 -8.28 1.44 -32.91
CA LEU A 168 -9.51 0.85 -32.37
C LEU A 168 -10.60 1.89 -32.09
N ARG A 169 -10.26 3.18 -32.16
CA ARG A 169 -11.22 4.26 -31.89
C ARG A 169 -12.19 4.38 -33.07
N PRO A 170 -13.51 4.40 -32.81
CA PRO A 170 -14.50 4.44 -33.87
C PRO A 170 -14.52 5.79 -34.60
N GLU A 171 -14.92 5.76 -35.88
CA GLU A 171 -15.20 6.97 -36.64
C GLU A 171 -16.43 7.71 -36.08
N THR A 172 -16.47 9.03 -36.29
CA THR A 172 -17.55 9.90 -35.82
C THR A 172 -18.95 9.45 -36.27
N SER A 173 -19.07 8.88 -37.48
CA SER A 173 -20.31 8.28 -38.01
C SER A 173 -20.82 7.14 -37.14
N LYS A 174 -19.95 6.17 -36.81
CA LYS A 174 -20.30 5.02 -35.98
C LYS A 174 -20.66 5.40 -34.56
N ILE A 175 -19.98 6.41 -33.99
CA ILE A 175 -20.29 6.96 -32.67
C ILE A 175 -21.69 7.59 -32.68
N LEU A 176 -21.97 8.43 -33.68
CA LEU A 176 -23.26 9.10 -33.84
C LEU A 176 -24.42 8.09 -33.99
N ASP A 177 -24.24 7.06 -34.81
CA ASP A 177 -25.23 5.99 -34.97
C ASP A 177 -25.44 5.23 -33.67
N SER A 178 -24.36 4.95 -32.92
CA SER A 178 -24.46 4.26 -31.62
C SER A 178 -25.20 5.10 -30.59
N LEU A 179 -24.95 6.41 -30.53
CA LEU A 179 -25.63 7.34 -29.62
C LEU A 179 -27.12 7.51 -29.96
N LYS A 180 -27.47 7.56 -31.25
CA LYS A 180 -28.87 7.66 -31.71
C LYS A 180 -29.68 6.39 -31.46
N ASN A 181 -29.00 5.24 -31.38
CA ASN A 181 -29.62 3.93 -31.16
C ASN A 181 -29.46 3.41 -29.72
N LEU A 182 -29.12 4.27 -28.76
CA LEU A 182 -29.03 3.88 -27.35
C LEU A 182 -30.41 3.40 -26.85
N SER A 183 -30.49 2.13 -26.45
CA SER A 183 -31.69 1.56 -25.82
C SER A 183 -31.61 1.68 -24.29
N GLU A 184 -32.77 1.83 -23.66
CA GLU A 184 -32.89 1.68 -22.21
C GLU A 184 -32.74 0.19 -21.85
N GLU A 185 -31.64 -0.16 -21.18
CA GLU A 185 -31.26 -1.45 -20.58
C GLU A 185 -30.26 -2.35 -21.37
N PRO A 186 -29.24 -2.93 -20.69
CA PRO A 186 -28.96 -2.93 -19.24
C PRO A 186 -28.10 -1.74 -18.73
N ILE A 187 -28.21 -1.44 -17.42
CA ILE A 187 -27.42 -0.42 -16.69
C ILE A 187 -26.30 -1.06 -15.85
N CYS A 188 -25.23 -0.31 -15.59
CA CYS A 188 -24.08 -0.74 -14.80
C CYS A 188 -24.45 -0.91 -13.32
N THR A 189 -24.49 -2.15 -12.84
CA THR A 189 -24.75 -2.51 -11.43
C THR A 189 -23.48 -2.57 -10.59
N ASP A 190 -22.33 -2.75 -11.26
CA ASP A 190 -21.03 -2.88 -10.63
C ASP A 190 -20.32 -1.53 -10.61
N ILE A 191 -19.80 -1.15 -9.46
CA ILE A 191 -18.77 -0.11 -9.38
C ILE A 191 -17.46 -0.83 -9.70
N ASP A 192 -16.59 -0.25 -10.53
CA ASP A 192 -15.20 -0.70 -10.60
C ASP A 192 -14.55 -0.48 -9.23
N ILE A 193 -14.70 -1.49 -8.38
CA ILE A 193 -13.87 -1.67 -7.20
C ILE A 193 -12.56 -2.22 -7.74
N GLN A 194 -11.75 -1.34 -8.33
CA GLN A 194 -10.33 -1.49 -8.07
C GLN A 194 -10.21 -1.37 -6.55
N SER A 195 -9.90 -2.52 -5.95
CA SER A 195 -9.22 -2.63 -4.68
C SER A 195 -8.31 -1.43 -4.50
N THR A 196 -8.68 -0.55 -3.58
CA THR A 196 -7.76 0.41 -2.97
C THR A 196 -6.77 -0.32 -2.06
N GLU A 197 -6.16 -1.38 -2.60
CA GLU A 197 -4.92 -1.95 -2.13
C GLU A 197 -3.83 -1.41 -3.06
N ILE A 198 -2.98 -0.54 -2.51
CA ILE A 198 -1.56 -0.42 -2.84
C ILE A 198 -1.25 -0.32 -4.35
N PHE A 199 -0.89 0.88 -4.84
CA PHE A 199 -0.10 1.01 -6.07
C PHE A 199 1.20 0.20 -5.92
N GLN A 200 1.17 -1.09 -6.27
CA GLN A 200 2.30 -1.97 -6.56
C GLN A 200 1.77 -3.36 -6.92
N GLN A 201 1.11 -3.49 -8.08
CA GLN A 201 0.95 -4.67 -8.98
C GLN A 201 -0.29 -4.44 -9.86
N ASP A 202 -0.32 -4.66 -11.17
CA ASP A 202 0.30 -5.69 -12.00
C ASP A 202 0.29 -5.28 -13.49
N ASP A 203 1.46 -5.17 -14.14
CA ASP A 203 1.52 -5.07 -15.62
C ASP A 203 2.74 -5.82 -16.19
N LEU A 204 2.66 -7.14 -16.14
CA LEU A 204 3.62 -8.00 -16.85
C LEU A 204 2.92 -9.05 -17.71
N THR A 205 1.66 -9.39 -17.42
CA THR A 205 0.88 -10.36 -18.21
C THR A 205 0.07 -9.72 -19.33
N SER A 206 -0.43 -8.50 -19.16
CA SER A 206 -1.27 -7.83 -20.16
C SER A 206 -0.44 -7.19 -21.29
N GLU A 207 0.76 -6.68 -20.98
CA GLU A 207 1.68 -6.08 -21.95
C GLU A 207 2.43 -7.11 -22.83
N MET A 208 2.55 -8.36 -22.39
CA MET A 208 3.29 -9.40 -23.13
C MET A 208 2.53 -10.00 -24.32
N GLN A 209 1.25 -9.68 -24.50
CA GLN A 209 0.44 -10.13 -25.65
C GLN A 209 0.30 -9.09 -26.77
N LEU A 210 0.81 -7.86 -26.59
CA LEU A 210 0.51 -6.72 -27.47
C LEU A 210 1.55 -6.41 -28.55
N PHE A 211 2.68 -7.11 -28.58
CA PHE A 211 3.69 -6.86 -29.62
C PHE A 211 3.82 -8.03 -30.59
N ASN A 212 3.06 -7.95 -31.68
CA ASN A 212 3.36 -8.70 -32.90
C ASN A 212 4.53 -7.97 -33.61
N PHE A 213 5.75 -8.09 -33.07
CA PHE A 213 6.93 -7.51 -33.70
C PHE A 213 7.23 -8.28 -34.99
N SER A 214 7.12 -7.61 -36.14
CA SER A 214 7.69 -8.09 -37.40
C SER A 214 9.21 -7.93 -37.33
N GLU A 215 9.89 -9.00 -36.95
CA GLU A 215 11.36 -9.26 -37.00
C GLU A 215 12.34 -8.30 -36.29
N HIS A 216 11.97 -7.07 -35.93
CA HIS A 216 12.86 -6.12 -35.25
C HIS A 216 12.26 -5.52 -33.99
N ILE A 217 12.96 -5.69 -32.86
CA ILE A 217 12.59 -5.11 -31.56
C ILE A 217 13.30 -3.77 -31.38
N PRO A 218 12.57 -2.69 -31.09
CA PRO A 218 13.19 -1.40 -30.76
C PRO A 218 14.15 -1.52 -29.57
N SER A 219 15.34 -0.93 -29.65
CA SER A 219 16.33 -0.89 -28.55
C SER A 219 15.74 -0.34 -27.23
N ASP A 220 14.76 0.57 -27.32
CA ASP A 220 14.04 1.12 -26.17
C ASP A 220 13.24 0.07 -25.39
N SER A 221 12.80 -1.02 -26.03
CA SER A 221 12.06 -2.10 -25.38
C SER A 221 12.93 -2.86 -24.36
N PHE A 222 14.22 -3.04 -24.63
CA PHE A 222 15.16 -3.64 -23.67
C PHE A 222 15.46 -2.69 -22.49
N SER A 223 15.53 -1.39 -22.74
CA SER A 223 15.71 -0.38 -21.68
C SER A 223 14.57 -0.41 -20.66
N ILE A 224 13.32 -0.60 -21.12
CA ILE A 224 12.14 -0.78 -20.25
C ILE A 224 12.29 -2.04 -19.38
N LEU A 225 12.75 -3.16 -19.95
CA LEU A 225 12.95 -4.40 -19.20
C LEU A 225 14.04 -4.25 -18.12
N ILE A 226 15.11 -3.52 -18.42
CA ILE A 226 16.16 -3.21 -17.45
C ILE A 226 15.63 -2.31 -16.33
N GLU A 227 14.84 -1.29 -16.66
CA GLU A 227 14.19 -0.45 -15.66
C GLU A 227 13.28 -1.27 -14.75
N LYS A 228 12.46 -2.17 -15.31
CA LYS A 228 11.61 -3.10 -14.54
C LYS A 228 12.44 -3.99 -13.60
N ALA A 229 13.59 -4.49 -14.07
CA ALA A 229 14.52 -5.25 -13.24
C ALA A 229 15.05 -4.40 -12.06
N CYS A 230 15.44 -3.16 -12.33
CA CYS A 230 15.89 -2.21 -11.31
C CYS A 230 14.80 -1.88 -10.30
N GLN A 231 13.53 -1.76 -10.72
CA GLN A 231 12.40 -1.56 -9.82
C GLN A 231 12.22 -2.74 -8.84
N ILE A 232 12.45 -3.98 -9.30
CA ILE A 232 12.40 -5.17 -8.43
C ILE A 232 13.52 -5.12 -7.38
N GLU A 233 14.75 -4.77 -7.78
CA GLU A 233 15.88 -4.58 -6.85
C GLU A 233 15.61 -3.46 -5.84
N ASN A 234 15.13 -2.30 -6.30
CA ASN A 234 14.81 -1.16 -5.46
C ASN A 234 13.71 -1.49 -4.44
N PHE A 235 12.69 -2.25 -4.86
CA PHE A 235 11.68 -2.78 -3.96
C PHE A 235 12.32 -3.64 -2.87
N TYR A 236 13.16 -4.62 -3.25
CA TYR A 236 13.81 -5.50 -2.27
C TYR A 236 14.70 -4.71 -1.30
N ASN A 237 15.51 -3.78 -1.81
CA ASN A 237 16.42 -2.96 -0.99
C ASN A 237 15.70 -2.04 -0.01
N SER A 238 14.49 -1.60 -0.35
CA SER A 238 13.63 -0.78 0.52
C SER A 238 12.66 -1.60 1.39
N TYR A 239 12.62 -2.92 1.22
CA TYR A 239 11.69 -3.80 1.92
C TYR A 239 12.09 -4.04 3.37
N ASN A 240 11.54 -3.22 4.28
CA ASN A 240 11.83 -3.28 5.72
C ASN A 240 10.82 -4.12 6.53
N ASN A 241 9.89 -4.82 5.86
CA ASN A 241 8.75 -5.49 6.50
C ASN A 241 8.98 -7.00 6.73
N MET A 242 10.25 -7.41 6.81
CA MET A 242 10.63 -8.82 6.88
C MET A 242 10.60 -9.34 8.33
N GLN A 243 9.46 -9.86 8.77
CA GLN A 243 9.26 -10.33 10.16
C GLN A 243 9.60 -11.81 10.35
N LEU A 244 9.28 -12.64 9.34
CA LEU A 244 9.47 -14.10 9.33
C LEU A 244 10.40 -14.55 8.20
N ASN A 245 10.85 -15.81 8.25
CA ASN A 245 11.62 -16.49 7.20
C ASN A 245 12.81 -15.68 6.65
N GLN A 246 13.54 -15.01 7.56
CA GLN A 246 14.57 -14.04 7.16
C GLN A 246 15.74 -14.67 6.39
N ARG A 247 16.13 -15.91 6.68
CA ARG A 247 17.27 -16.56 6.01
C ARG A 247 16.90 -16.81 4.55
N THR A 248 15.72 -17.39 4.34
CA THR A 248 15.12 -17.65 3.04
C THR A 248 14.95 -16.36 2.24
N CYS A 249 14.36 -15.32 2.85
CA CYS A 249 14.15 -14.05 2.18
C CYS A 249 15.47 -13.34 1.82
N LYS A 250 16.49 -13.41 2.68
CA LYS A 250 17.84 -12.86 2.40
C LYS A 250 18.51 -13.62 1.26
N GLN A 251 18.38 -14.93 1.20
CA GLN A 251 18.91 -15.75 0.12
C GLN A 251 18.24 -15.41 -1.22
N LEU A 252 16.90 -15.37 -1.27
CA LEU A 252 16.15 -14.97 -2.46
C LEU A 252 16.49 -13.53 -2.89
N GLY A 253 16.70 -12.64 -1.93
CA GLY A 253 17.18 -11.29 -2.18
C GLY A 253 18.54 -11.21 -2.86
N ARG A 254 19.49 -12.07 -2.47
CA ARG A 254 20.78 -12.19 -3.16
C ARG A 254 20.61 -12.63 -4.61
N TYR A 255 19.67 -13.53 -4.88
CA TYR A 255 19.33 -13.93 -6.25
C TYR A 255 18.75 -12.75 -7.04
N ILE A 256 17.89 -11.93 -6.43
CA ILE A 256 17.37 -10.71 -7.06
C ILE A 256 18.51 -9.76 -7.43
N ILE A 257 19.38 -9.42 -6.48
CA ILE A 257 20.48 -8.47 -6.71
C ILE A 257 21.42 -8.98 -7.82
N LYS A 258 21.76 -10.28 -7.79
CA LYS A 258 22.62 -10.87 -8.81
C LYS A 258 21.94 -10.93 -10.18
N ALA A 259 20.67 -11.32 -10.24
CA ALA A 259 19.87 -11.31 -11.47
C ALA A 259 19.82 -9.92 -12.13
N VAL A 260 19.53 -8.89 -11.34
CA VAL A 260 19.44 -7.52 -11.84
C VAL A 260 20.82 -7.01 -12.28
N SER A 261 21.90 -7.45 -11.63
CA SER A 261 23.26 -7.17 -12.08
C SER A 261 23.54 -7.77 -13.47
N GLU A 262 23.18 -9.04 -13.71
CA GLU A 262 23.33 -9.67 -15.03
C GLU A 262 22.51 -8.94 -16.12
N VAL A 263 21.28 -8.55 -15.79
CA VAL A 263 20.40 -7.79 -16.71
C VAL A 263 21.00 -6.42 -17.04
N LYS A 264 21.58 -5.71 -16.06
CA LYS A 264 22.26 -4.41 -16.29
C LYS A 264 23.50 -4.56 -17.18
N MET A 265 24.23 -5.66 -17.07
CA MET A 265 25.44 -5.90 -17.88
C MET A 265 25.13 -6.04 -19.37
N LEU A 266 23.90 -6.35 -19.76
CA LEU A 266 23.50 -6.46 -21.16
C LEU A 266 23.77 -5.17 -21.96
N GLN A 267 23.56 -3.99 -21.38
CA GLN A 267 23.83 -2.69 -22.03
C GLN A 267 25.33 -2.44 -22.30
N SER A 268 26.21 -3.18 -21.63
CA SER A 268 27.67 -2.96 -21.70
C SER A 268 28.41 -3.99 -22.57
N GLN A 269 27.69 -4.93 -23.19
CA GLN A 269 28.30 -5.93 -24.06
C GLN A 269 28.51 -5.36 -25.46
N ASP A 270 29.71 -5.57 -26.02
CA ASP A 270 30.06 -5.18 -27.41
C ASP A 270 29.10 -5.79 -28.46
N ASN A 271 28.29 -6.78 -28.07
CA ASN A 271 27.36 -7.52 -28.92
C ASN A 271 25.87 -7.23 -28.68
N TYR A 272 25.56 -6.08 -28.07
CA TYR A 272 24.19 -5.68 -27.71
C TYR A 272 23.21 -5.74 -28.90
N ASP A 273 23.65 -5.32 -30.09
CA ASP A 273 22.80 -5.30 -31.30
C ASP A 273 22.54 -6.71 -31.88
N GLU A 274 23.44 -7.68 -31.69
CA GLU A 274 23.22 -9.08 -32.10
C GLU A 274 22.28 -9.85 -31.15
N LEU A 275 22.11 -9.37 -29.90
CA LEU A 275 21.19 -9.94 -28.90
C LEU A 275 19.72 -9.53 -29.11
N LEU A 276 19.43 -8.62 -30.05
CA LEU A 276 18.10 -8.05 -30.34
C LEU A 276 17.16 -9.02 -31.10
N THR A 277 17.22 -10.32 -30.80
CA THR A 277 16.28 -11.29 -31.37
C THR A 277 14.99 -11.35 -30.56
N LEU A 278 13.87 -11.62 -31.25
CA LEU A 278 12.57 -11.82 -30.61
C LEU A 278 12.58 -12.98 -29.59
N GLU A 279 13.36 -14.02 -29.87
CA GLU A 279 13.55 -15.16 -28.97
C GLU A 279 14.25 -14.77 -27.67
N TYR A 280 15.32 -13.97 -27.76
CA TYR A 280 16.06 -13.50 -26.59
C TYR A 280 15.20 -12.54 -25.74
N TYR A 281 14.49 -11.62 -26.37
CA TYR A 281 13.56 -10.71 -25.69
C TYR A 281 12.46 -11.45 -24.94
N ASN A 282 11.83 -12.45 -25.57
CA ASN A 282 10.81 -13.27 -24.93
C ASN A 282 11.38 -14.07 -23.75
N SER A 283 12.61 -14.58 -23.88
CA SER A 283 13.32 -15.26 -22.80
C SER A 283 13.61 -14.32 -21.62
N LEU A 284 14.02 -13.07 -21.90
CA LEU A 284 14.24 -12.04 -20.90
C LEU A 284 12.94 -11.64 -20.18
N CYS A 285 11.83 -11.51 -20.91
CA CYS A 285 10.52 -11.27 -20.32
C CYS A 285 10.10 -12.41 -19.38
N LYS A 286 10.28 -13.67 -19.80
CA LYS A 286 10.03 -14.85 -18.95
C LYS A 286 10.89 -14.83 -17.68
N PHE A 287 12.17 -14.47 -17.81
CA PHE A 287 13.07 -14.33 -16.68
C PHE A 287 12.62 -13.25 -15.70
N LEU A 288 12.25 -12.05 -16.19
CA LEU A 288 11.77 -10.97 -15.33
C LEU A 288 10.44 -11.28 -14.66
N LYS A 289 9.57 -12.06 -15.32
CA LYS A 289 8.36 -12.61 -14.69
C LYS A 289 8.72 -13.52 -13.52
N ASN A 290 9.64 -14.46 -13.71
CA ASN A 290 10.10 -15.35 -12.63
C ASN A 290 10.78 -14.57 -11.49
N LEU A 291 11.53 -13.51 -11.82
CA LEU A 291 12.14 -12.61 -10.84
C LEU A 291 11.08 -11.85 -10.01
N LYS A 292 10.00 -11.40 -10.65
CA LYS A 292 8.83 -10.83 -9.97
C LYS A 292 8.13 -11.85 -9.08
N ASP A 293 8.00 -13.10 -9.53
CA ASP A 293 7.43 -14.16 -8.71
C ASP A 293 8.29 -14.43 -7.45
N ILE A 294 9.62 -14.33 -7.54
CA ILE A 294 10.52 -14.34 -6.37
C ILE A 294 10.25 -13.16 -5.44
N LYS A 295 10.15 -11.93 -5.99
CA LYS A 295 9.80 -10.74 -5.22
C LYS A 295 8.49 -10.93 -4.44
N ASN A 296 7.48 -11.51 -5.08
CA ASN A 296 6.17 -11.76 -4.47
C ASN A 296 6.23 -12.82 -3.40
N PHE A 297 6.95 -13.91 -3.69
CA PHE A 297 7.12 -14.99 -2.74
C PHE A 297 7.84 -14.52 -1.46
N ILE A 298 8.87 -13.65 -1.58
CA ILE A 298 9.50 -13.00 -0.41
C ILE A 298 8.44 -12.30 0.45
N VAL A 299 7.56 -11.52 -0.17
CA VAL A 299 6.49 -10.80 0.54
C VAL A 299 5.49 -11.75 1.18
N ASP A 300 5.14 -12.85 0.50
CA ASP A 300 4.17 -13.82 1.01
C ASP A 300 4.69 -14.54 2.27
N ILE A 301 5.98 -14.90 2.27
CA ILE A 301 6.58 -15.69 3.37
C ILE A 301 7.12 -14.82 4.51
N SER A 302 7.31 -13.52 4.31
CA SER A 302 7.90 -12.62 5.31
C SER A 302 6.89 -12.04 6.30
N GLN A 303 5.58 -12.12 5.99
CA GLN A 303 4.49 -11.52 6.75
C GLN A 303 3.50 -12.57 7.25
N THR A 304 3.14 -12.51 8.53
CA THR A 304 2.21 -13.48 9.15
C THR A 304 0.88 -13.56 8.41
N LYS A 305 0.27 -12.41 8.04
CA LYS A 305 -1.03 -12.40 7.34
C LYS A 305 -1.03 -13.03 5.95
N LYS A 306 0.10 -12.99 5.23
CA LYS A 306 0.22 -13.56 3.89
C LYS A 306 0.64 -15.03 3.94
N LEU A 307 1.45 -15.37 4.95
CA LEU A 307 1.89 -16.74 5.20
C LEU A 307 0.71 -17.70 5.45
N ILE A 308 -0.44 -17.19 5.94
CA ILE A 308 -1.67 -17.96 6.21
C ILE A 308 -2.06 -18.84 5.03
N VAL A 309 -1.88 -18.38 3.79
CA VAL A 309 -2.24 -19.13 2.57
C VAL A 309 -1.47 -20.45 2.43
N PHE A 310 -0.29 -20.55 3.05
CA PHE A 310 0.52 -21.78 3.04
C PHE A 310 0.27 -22.71 4.21
N ILE A 311 -0.45 -22.24 5.22
CA ILE A 311 -0.65 -22.97 6.48
C ILE A 311 -1.77 -23.98 6.30
N GLN A 312 -1.47 -25.23 6.65
CA GLN A 312 -2.44 -26.31 6.73
C GLN A 312 -2.56 -26.77 8.19
N GLU A 313 -3.76 -26.70 8.75
CA GLU A 313 -4.05 -27.33 10.03
C GLU A 313 -4.23 -28.83 9.83
N THR A 314 -3.50 -29.62 10.61
CA THR A 314 -3.48 -31.10 10.60
C THR A 314 -3.72 -31.60 12.03
N ASP A 315 -4.10 -32.87 12.17
CA ASP A 315 -4.29 -33.50 13.49
C ASP A 315 -3.02 -33.46 14.36
N SER A 316 -1.83 -33.38 13.73
CA SER A 316 -0.51 -33.25 14.38
C SER A 316 -0.03 -31.81 14.60
N GLY A 317 -0.83 -30.79 14.24
CA GLY A 317 -0.47 -29.38 14.34
C GLY A 317 -0.45 -28.65 12.99
N ILE A 318 0.50 -27.74 12.80
CA ILE A 318 0.60 -26.90 11.59
C ILE A 318 1.62 -27.48 10.60
N SER A 319 1.23 -27.61 9.33
CA SER A 319 2.13 -27.92 8.21
C SER A 319 2.31 -26.72 7.27
N LEU A 320 3.54 -26.56 6.76
CA LEU A 320 3.95 -25.56 5.75
C LEU A 320 4.54 -26.24 4.50
N GLU A 321 4.10 -27.45 4.19
CA GLU A 321 4.63 -28.24 3.06
C GLU A 321 4.37 -27.57 1.71
N ARG A 322 3.19 -26.94 1.55
CA ARG A 322 2.87 -26.10 0.38
C ARG A 322 3.87 -24.97 0.14
N LEU A 323 4.46 -24.42 1.21
CA LEU A 323 5.49 -23.38 1.09
C LEU A 323 6.77 -23.97 0.51
N LYS A 324 7.19 -25.15 0.99
CA LYS A 324 8.36 -25.88 0.47
C LYS A 324 8.19 -26.16 -1.02
N ASP A 325 7.04 -26.71 -1.41
CA ASP A 325 6.73 -27.03 -2.80
C ASP A 325 6.75 -25.78 -3.70
N LYS A 326 6.17 -24.67 -3.24
CA LYS A 326 6.18 -23.41 -3.98
C LYS A 326 7.60 -22.86 -4.11
N TYR A 327 8.42 -22.94 -3.07
CA TYR A 327 9.82 -22.50 -3.10
C TYR A 327 10.64 -23.28 -4.13
N VAL A 328 10.55 -24.61 -4.13
CA VAL A 328 11.30 -25.48 -5.06
C VAL A 328 10.89 -25.18 -6.50
N LYS A 329 9.58 -25.19 -6.80
CA LYS A 329 9.06 -24.90 -8.14
C LYS A 329 9.44 -23.51 -8.65
N LEU A 330 9.50 -22.53 -7.75
CA LEU A 330 9.88 -21.17 -8.06
C LEU A 330 11.36 -21.07 -8.46
N LEU A 331 12.24 -21.74 -7.71
CA LEU A 331 13.67 -21.78 -8.02
C LEU A 331 13.98 -22.56 -9.29
N GLU A 332 13.27 -23.66 -9.55
CA GLU A 332 13.40 -24.42 -10.81
C GLU A 332 13.09 -23.53 -12.01
N LYS A 333 11.93 -22.86 -12.02
CA LYS A 333 11.53 -21.94 -13.09
C LYS A 333 12.54 -20.80 -13.28
N PHE A 334 13.00 -20.22 -12.17
CA PHE A 334 13.98 -19.14 -12.21
C PHE A 334 15.31 -19.60 -12.81
N ARG A 335 15.83 -20.76 -12.38
CA ARG A 335 17.05 -21.38 -12.90
C ARG A 335 16.94 -21.68 -14.39
N GLU A 336 15.84 -22.30 -14.82
CA GLU A 336 15.60 -22.59 -16.25
C GLU A 336 15.63 -21.31 -17.09
N SER A 337 14.96 -20.24 -16.64
CA SER A 337 14.97 -18.97 -17.37
C SER A 337 16.32 -18.24 -17.34
N ALA A 338 17.10 -18.40 -16.26
CA ALA A 338 18.44 -17.84 -16.17
C ALA A 338 19.39 -18.56 -17.14
N SER A 339 19.33 -19.89 -17.18
CA SER A 339 20.13 -20.73 -18.08
C SER A 339 19.81 -20.46 -19.55
N SER A 340 18.54 -20.24 -19.91
CA SER A 340 18.17 -19.86 -21.29
C SER A 340 18.79 -18.54 -21.76
N LEU A 341 19.14 -17.66 -20.82
CA LEU A 341 19.79 -16.38 -21.08
C LEU A 341 21.31 -16.42 -20.83
N GLN A 342 21.85 -17.60 -20.49
CA GLN A 342 23.26 -17.79 -20.12
C GLN A 342 23.72 -16.91 -18.95
N PHE A 343 22.81 -16.50 -18.06
CA PHE A 343 23.15 -15.69 -16.90
C PHE A 343 23.88 -16.52 -15.84
N ASN A 344 24.99 -15.99 -15.33
CA ASN A 344 25.77 -16.68 -14.31
C ASN A 344 25.28 -16.32 -12.89
N ILE A 345 24.19 -16.96 -12.47
CA ILE A 345 23.58 -16.76 -11.16
C ILE A 345 23.75 -18.03 -10.31
N PRO A 346 24.62 -18.01 -9.27
CA PRO A 346 24.80 -19.18 -8.42
C PRO A 346 23.57 -19.39 -7.53
N VAL A 347 22.67 -20.27 -7.96
CA VAL A 347 21.51 -20.71 -7.17
C VAL A 347 21.92 -21.91 -6.33
N ASN A 348 22.07 -21.71 -5.02
CA ASN A 348 22.45 -22.75 -4.08
C ASN A 348 21.26 -23.71 -3.82
N ASP A 349 21.48 -25.02 -3.98
CA ASP A 349 20.49 -26.08 -3.76
C ASP A 349 20.27 -26.42 -2.28
N LYS A 350 20.98 -25.78 -1.34
CA LYS A 350 20.77 -26.03 0.09
C LYS A 350 19.39 -25.51 0.52
N ILE A 351 18.41 -26.42 0.56
CA ILE A 351 17.07 -26.19 1.13
C ILE A 351 17.13 -26.08 2.67
N ASP A 352 18.28 -26.39 3.29
CA ASP A 352 18.49 -26.36 4.75
C ASP A 352 18.01 -25.06 5.42
N ASP A 353 18.30 -23.89 4.82
CA ASP A 353 17.88 -22.59 5.35
C ASP A 353 16.34 -22.44 5.33
N VAL A 354 15.68 -22.96 4.30
CA VAL A 354 14.22 -22.95 4.16
C VAL A 354 13.58 -23.92 5.14
N HIS A 355 14.13 -25.13 5.28
CA HIS A 355 13.67 -26.09 6.27
C HIS A 355 13.73 -25.50 7.67
N LYS A 356 14.87 -24.91 8.03
CA LYS A 356 15.08 -24.30 9.34
C LYS A 356 14.13 -23.13 9.59
N ASP A 357 13.96 -22.23 8.62
CA ASP A 357 13.04 -21.11 8.73
C ASP A 357 11.58 -21.57 8.88
N ILE A 358 11.19 -22.63 8.16
CA ILE A 358 9.87 -23.24 8.28
C ILE A 358 9.66 -23.84 9.66
N ASP A 359 10.60 -24.65 10.15
CA ASP A 359 10.47 -25.31 11.46
C ASP A 359 10.38 -24.27 12.58
N GLU A 360 11.24 -23.25 12.55
CA GLU A 360 11.19 -22.12 13.51
C GLU A 360 9.90 -21.30 13.39
N THR A 361 9.28 -21.24 12.22
CA THR A 361 8.02 -20.55 11.99
C THR A 361 6.84 -21.37 12.50
N ILE A 362 6.81 -22.68 12.25
CA ILE A 362 5.81 -23.59 12.80
C ILE A 362 5.83 -23.55 14.33
N GLU A 363 7.00 -23.68 14.94
CA GLU A 363 7.17 -23.63 16.39
C GLU A 363 6.65 -22.30 16.96
N PHE A 364 7.00 -21.19 16.33
CA PHE A 364 6.52 -19.88 16.74
C PHE A 364 5.00 -19.76 16.65
N ILE A 365 4.38 -20.17 15.55
CA ILE A 365 2.93 -20.02 15.39
C ILE A 365 2.17 -20.93 16.36
N GLN A 366 2.62 -22.17 16.53
CA GLN A 366 2.03 -23.10 17.51
C GLN A 366 2.11 -22.53 18.93
N THR A 367 3.26 -21.96 19.28
CA THR A 367 3.48 -21.32 20.58
C THR A 367 2.59 -20.09 20.74
N TYR A 368 2.53 -19.24 19.72
CA TYR A 368 1.82 -17.96 19.77
C TYR A 368 0.30 -18.14 19.77
N ARG A 369 -0.23 -19.15 19.07
CA ARG A 369 -1.66 -19.50 19.04
C ARG A 369 -2.23 -19.75 20.44
N ARG A 370 -1.41 -20.25 21.38
CA ARG A 370 -1.82 -20.50 22.77
C ARG A 370 -2.26 -19.25 23.53
N ASN A 371 -1.88 -18.05 23.08
CA ASN A 371 -2.30 -16.79 23.72
C ASN A 371 -3.69 -16.32 23.29
N PHE A 372 -4.24 -16.92 22.24
CA PHE A 372 -5.58 -16.64 21.73
C PHE A 372 -6.50 -17.70 22.35
N GLY A 373 -7.66 -17.28 22.87
CA GLY A 373 -8.63 -18.19 23.49
C GLY A 373 -9.28 -19.15 22.48
N SER A 374 -10.60 -19.30 22.51
CA SER A 374 -11.34 -20.22 21.61
C SER A 374 -11.32 -19.85 20.11
N GLY A 375 -10.70 -18.72 19.72
CA GLY A 375 -10.62 -18.26 18.33
C GLY A 375 -9.32 -18.66 17.62
N SER A 376 -9.38 -18.95 16.32
CA SER A 376 -8.18 -19.17 15.50
C SER A 376 -7.43 -17.85 15.29
N LEU A 377 -6.15 -17.80 15.65
CA LEU A 377 -5.22 -16.69 15.38
C LEU A 377 -5.33 -16.18 13.95
N PHE A 378 -5.42 -17.09 12.98
CA PHE A 378 -5.46 -16.75 11.56
C PHE A 378 -6.78 -16.09 11.16
N GLN A 379 -7.90 -16.62 11.64
CA GLN A 379 -9.21 -16.00 11.43
C GLN A 379 -9.25 -14.59 12.01
N LEU A 380 -8.62 -14.38 13.17
CA LEU A 380 -8.53 -13.07 13.79
C LEU A 380 -7.67 -12.10 12.95
N ILE A 381 -6.50 -12.53 12.48
CA ILE A 381 -5.63 -11.70 11.62
C ILE A 381 -6.35 -11.35 10.30
N GLU A 382 -6.98 -12.32 9.65
CA GLU A 382 -7.70 -12.13 8.39
C GLU A 382 -8.88 -11.17 8.55
N LYS A 383 -9.73 -11.41 9.56
CA LYS A 383 -10.86 -10.55 9.87
C LYS A 383 -10.43 -9.13 10.19
N THR A 384 -9.40 -8.98 11.03
CA THR A 384 -8.88 -7.65 11.41
C THR A 384 -8.32 -6.92 10.19
N SER A 385 -7.56 -7.62 9.32
CA SER A 385 -7.01 -7.05 8.09
C SER A 385 -8.12 -6.57 7.15
N LYS A 386 -9.20 -7.35 7.01
CA LYS A 386 -10.37 -6.99 6.20
C LYS A 386 -11.12 -5.79 6.77
N ASP A 387 -11.35 -5.74 8.08
CA ASP A 387 -12.03 -4.61 8.72
C ASP A 387 -11.20 -3.32 8.62
N ILE A 388 -9.87 -3.41 8.75
CA ILE A 388 -8.94 -2.29 8.49
C ILE A 388 -9.11 -1.76 7.07
N GLN A 389 -9.11 -2.64 6.06
CA GLN A 389 -9.27 -2.23 4.66
C GLN A 389 -10.63 -1.58 4.39
N ASN A 390 -11.69 -2.15 4.94
CA ASN A 390 -13.04 -1.59 4.84
C ASN A 390 -13.13 -0.20 5.49
N ALA A 391 -12.53 -0.02 6.67
CA ALA A 391 -12.44 1.26 7.35
C ALA A 391 -11.61 2.27 6.54
N ALA A 392 -10.50 1.83 5.94
CA ALA A 392 -9.67 2.67 5.09
C ALA A 392 -10.38 3.15 3.81
N ASN A 393 -11.36 2.37 3.36
CA ASN A 393 -12.20 2.61 2.18
C ASN A 393 -13.52 3.31 2.51
N ASN A 394 -13.69 3.84 3.72
CA ASN A 394 -14.86 4.60 4.14
C ASN A 394 -16.19 3.83 4.09
N LYS A 395 -16.16 2.49 4.09
CA LYS A 395 -17.36 1.65 3.94
C LYS A 395 -18.10 1.32 5.24
N LEU A 396 -17.61 1.75 6.42
CA LEU A 396 -18.02 1.20 7.73
C LEU A 396 -18.44 2.24 8.79
N PHE A 397 -18.74 3.49 8.43
CA PHE A 397 -19.00 4.53 9.43
C PHE A 397 -20.23 4.27 10.34
N GLU A 398 -21.23 3.54 9.85
CA GLU A 398 -22.50 3.33 10.57
C GLU A 398 -22.57 1.95 11.26
N ASP A 399 -21.94 0.92 10.70
CA ASP A 399 -21.99 -0.47 11.20
C ASP A 399 -21.02 -0.77 12.36
N LEU A 400 -20.21 0.21 12.77
CA LEU A 400 -19.18 0.08 13.82
C LEU A 400 -19.62 0.62 15.18
N VAL A 401 -20.85 1.10 15.33
CA VAL A 401 -21.43 1.39 16.65
C VAL A 401 -21.59 0.06 17.38
N ILE A 402 -20.66 -0.21 18.30
CA ILE A 402 -20.65 -1.44 19.09
C ILE A 402 -21.14 -1.06 20.46
N GLN A 403 -22.31 -1.54 20.87
CA GLN A 403 -22.77 -1.45 22.25
C GLN A 403 -22.78 -2.85 22.81
N LYS A 404 -21.99 -3.10 23.86
CA LYS A 404 -22.00 -4.37 24.57
C LYS A 404 -22.31 -4.13 26.03
N PRO A 405 -23.10 -5.00 26.67
CA PRO A 405 -23.31 -4.91 28.11
C PRO A 405 -21.96 -5.12 28.83
N TYR A 406 -21.68 -4.25 29.81
CA TYR A 406 -20.57 -4.39 30.75
C TYR A 406 -21.15 -4.28 32.16
N ASP A 407 -21.16 -5.40 32.90
CA ASP A 407 -21.64 -5.45 34.28
C ASP A 407 -20.48 -5.11 35.23
N ASN A 408 -20.53 -3.94 35.91
CA ASN A 408 -19.66 -3.59 37.04
C ASN A 408 -18.13 -3.80 36.85
N GLU A 409 -17.60 -3.79 35.63
CA GLU A 409 -16.15 -3.82 35.38
C GLU A 409 -15.57 -2.40 35.51
N ASN A 410 -14.32 -2.28 35.99
CA ASN A 410 -13.57 -1.02 36.01
C ASN A 410 -13.34 -0.55 34.56
N VAL A 411 -14.25 0.26 34.02
CA VAL A 411 -14.18 0.82 32.66
C VAL A 411 -13.91 2.32 32.70
N ILE A 412 -13.25 2.83 31.66
CA ILE A 412 -13.06 4.25 31.44
C ILE A 412 -13.69 4.66 30.11
N THR A 413 -14.48 5.72 30.17
CA THR A 413 -15.17 6.31 29.02
C THR A 413 -14.52 7.64 28.69
N LYS A 414 -14.06 7.80 27.45
CA LYS A 414 -13.44 9.03 26.94
C LYS A 414 -14.21 9.55 25.74
N GLU A 415 -14.49 10.84 25.75
CA GLU A 415 -15.13 11.54 24.64
C GLU A 415 -14.12 12.51 24.03
N PHE A 416 -14.02 12.51 22.69
CA PHE A 416 -13.12 13.40 21.97
C PHE A 416 -13.57 13.63 20.53
N GLU A 417 -13.09 14.70 19.92
CA GLU A 417 -13.26 15.00 18.50
C GLU A 417 -12.10 14.37 17.70
N PRO A 418 -12.35 13.49 16.71
CA PRO A 418 -11.27 12.88 15.95
C PRO A 418 -10.67 13.83 14.91
N ASP A 419 -9.39 14.18 15.06
CA ASP A 419 -8.63 14.98 14.07
C ASP A 419 -8.61 14.37 12.66
N ASP A 420 -8.68 13.04 12.58
CA ASP A 420 -8.67 12.25 11.35
C ASP A 420 -9.69 11.12 11.47
N LYS A 421 -10.88 11.34 10.88
CA LYS A 421 -11.99 10.38 10.92
C LYS A 421 -11.62 9.03 10.33
N LYS A 422 -10.87 8.98 9.23
CA LYS A 422 -10.47 7.72 8.58
C LYS A 422 -9.61 6.87 9.53
N MET A 423 -8.59 7.48 10.11
CA MET A 423 -7.69 6.78 11.00
C MET A 423 -8.31 6.42 12.34
N PHE A 424 -9.28 7.21 12.81
CA PHE A 424 -10.10 6.86 13.94
C PHE A 424 -10.82 5.52 13.70
N TRP A 425 -11.49 5.32 12.56
CA TRP A 425 -12.20 4.07 12.28
C TRP A 425 -11.29 2.89 12.04
N ILE A 426 -10.10 3.10 11.46
CA ILE A 426 -9.08 2.04 11.36
C ILE A 426 -8.69 1.56 12.77
N ARG A 427 -8.54 2.46 13.75
CA ARG A 427 -8.24 2.08 15.15
C ARG A 427 -9.39 1.30 15.78
N VAL A 428 -10.63 1.74 15.55
CA VAL A 428 -11.83 1.02 16.01
C VAL A 428 -11.88 -0.38 15.42
N ALA A 429 -11.57 -0.54 14.12
CA ALA A 429 -11.54 -1.84 13.46
C ALA A 429 -10.52 -2.81 14.10
N VAL A 430 -9.34 -2.30 14.46
CA VAL A 430 -8.32 -3.07 15.18
C VAL A 430 -8.80 -3.45 16.58
N LEU A 431 -9.24 -2.48 17.37
CA LEU A 431 -9.68 -2.68 18.76
C LEU A 431 -10.90 -3.59 18.89
N LYS A 432 -11.87 -3.47 17.99
CA LYS A 432 -13.07 -4.32 17.92
C LYS A 432 -12.73 -5.80 17.88
N ASN A 433 -11.74 -6.16 17.06
CA ASN A 433 -11.34 -7.54 16.85
C ASN A 433 -10.45 -8.05 17.99
N LEU A 434 -9.74 -7.14 18.67
CA LEU A 434 -8.84 -7.45 19.78
C LEU A 434 -9.51 -7.60 21.16
N LYS A 435 -10.84 -7.54 21.24
CA LYS A 435 -11.60 -7.62 22.50
C LYS A 435 -11.25 -8.82 23.40
N ASP A 436 -10.88 -9.96 22.81
CA ASP A 436 -10.60 -11.20 23.54
C ASP A 436 -9.08 -11.46 23.63
N PHE A 437 -8.25 -10.54 23.13
CA PHE A 437 -6.81 -10.71 23.12
C PHE A 437 -6.19 -10.28 24.44
N ALA A 438 -5.55 -11.22 25.14
CA ALA A 438 -5.18 -11.05 26.55
C ALA A 438 -4.20 -9.91 26.83
N ASN A 439 -3.44 -9.45 25.83
CA ASN A 439 -2.36 -8.47 25.98
C ASN A 439 -2.68 -7.07 25.42
N ILE A 440 -3.91 -6.84 24.97
CA ILE A 440 -4.39 -5.52 24.55
C ILE A 440 -5.62 -5.17 25.40
N VAL A 441 -5.77 -3.89 25.73
CA VAL A 441 -6.89 -3.40 26.55
C VAL A 441 -8.22 -3.81 25.91
N LYS A 442 -9.17 -4.34 26.71
CA LYS A 442 -10.48 -4.70 26.16
C LYS A 442 -11.23 -3.45 25.72
N PHE A 443 -11.88 -3.56 24.57
CA PHE A 443 -12.72 -2.54 23.99
C PHE A 443 -14.19 -2.95 24.08
N TYR A 444 -15.00 -2.14 24.75
CA TYR A 444 -16.42 -2.45 25.00
C TYR A 444 -17.32 -1.78 23.98
N GLU A 445 -17.15 -0.47 23.81
CA GLU A 445 -18.10 0.33 23.05
C GLU A 445 -17.47 1.55 22.36
N VAL A 446 -18.05 1.91 21.22
CA VAL A 446 -17.87 3.21 20.58
C VAL A 446 -19.22 3.77 20.15
N ILE A 447 -19.50 5.02 20.53
CA ILE A 447 -20.72 5.74 20.19
C ILE A 447 -20.35 6.97 19.36
N ASN A 448 -20.88 7.05 18.15
CA ASN A 448 -20.79 8.24 17.32
C ASN A 448 -21.87 9.25 17.75
N LEU A 449 -21.46 10.38 18.30
CA LEU A 449 -22.34 11.47 18.75
C LEU A 449 -22.38 12.62 17.72
N GLY A 450 -21.99 12.35 16.47
CA GLY A 450 -21.91 13.32 15.38
C GLY A 450 -20.53 13.97 15.31
N ASN A 451 -20.33 15.06 16.07
CA ASN A 451 -19.05 15.77 16.10
C ASN A 451 -18.05 15.16 17.09
N HIS A 452 -18.54 14.39 18.06
CA HIS A 452 -17.73 13.74 19.07
C HIS A 452 -17.88 12.23 18.95
N VAL A 453 -16.84 11.51 19.36
CA VAL A 453 -16.91 10.07 19.52
C VAL A 453 -16.57 9.71 20.95
N ARG A 454 -17.40 8.83 21.52
CA ARG A 454 -17.20 8.28 22.85
C ARG A 454 -16.66 6.86 22.72
N ILE A 455 -15.56 6.56 23.40
CA ILE A 455 -14.96 5.22 23.46
C ILE A 455 -14.96 4.74 24.92
N THR A 456 -15.38 3.50 25.12
CA THR A 456 -15.35 2.81 26.41
C THR A 456 -14.38 1.63 26.35
N ILE A 457 -13.35 1.68 27.20
CA ILE A 457 -12.31 0.63 27.30
C ILE A 457 -12.14 0.17 28.75
N GLU A 458 -11.50 -0.98 28.91
CA GLU A 458 -11.05 -1.49 30.21
C GLU A 458 -10.10 -0.48 30.85
N SER A 459 -10.22 -0.30 32.17
CA SER A 459 -9.38 0.62 32.93
C SER A 459 -8.60 -0.12 34.01
N SER A 460 -7.49 0.49 34.43
CA SER A 460 -6.71 0.08 35.59
C SER A 460 -6.31 1.31 36.37
N GLU A 461 -6.22 1.17 37.69
CA GLU A 461 -5.60 2.17 38.55
C GLU A 461 -4.08 2.17 38.40
N GLU A 462 -3.49 1.08 37.90
CA GLU A 462 -2.04 0.91 37.77
C GLU A 462 -1.57 0.79 36.31
N THR A 463 -0.66 1.69 35.94
CA THR A 463 0.19 1.56 34.76
C THR A 463 1.45 0.77 35.12
N LEU A 464 2.19 0.26 34.14
CA LEU A 464 3.48 -0.37 34.41
C LEU A 464 4.42 0.57 35.17
N MET A 465 4.41 1.86 34.83
CA MET A 465 5.24 2.88 35.48
C MET A 465 4.92 3.05 36.98
N THR A 466 3.64 3.02 37.35
CA THR A 466 3.24 3.12 38.76
C THR A 466 3.45 1.78 39.46
N TYR A 467 3.16 0.68 38.78
CA TYR A 467 3.27 -0.67 39.32
C TYR A 467 4.68 -1.00 39.81
N TYR A 468 5.74 -0.73 39.01
CA TYR A 468 7.11 -1.03 39.47
C TYR A 468 7.65 -0.05 40.52
N LYS A 469 6.98 1.09 40.75
CA LYS A 469 7.33 2.00 41.85
C LYS A 469 6.79 1.50 43.18
N ASP A 470 5.62 0.89 43.14
CA ASP A 470 4.91 0.42 44.33
C ASP A 470 5.20 -1.07 44.62
N HIS A 471 5.62 -1.83 43.60
CA HIS A 471 5.90 -3.26 43.68
C HIS A 471 7.28 -3.60 43.11
N LYS A 472 8.08 -4.35 43.86
CA LYS A 472 9.35 -4.89 43.37
C LYS A 472 9.08 -6.03 42.38
N LEU A 473 9.68 -5.96 41.20
CA LEU A 473 9.49 -6.99 40.16
C LEU A 473 10.57 -8.07 40.28
N ASP A 474 10.17 -9.31 40.55
CA ASP A 474 11.07 -10.45 40.36
C ASP A 474 11.30 -10.74 38.87
N ILE A 475 12.27 -11.62 38.59
CA ILE A 475 12.60 -11.94 37.19
C ILE A 475 11.44 -12.62 36.45
N SER A 476 10.64 -13.40 37.16
CA SER A 476 9.49 -14.11 36.63
C SER A 476 8.42 -13.13 36.14
N ILE A 477 8.12 -12.08 36.90
CA ILE A 477 7.19 -11.02 36.53
C ILE A 477 7.76 -10.15 35.41
N LYS A 478 9.06 -9.79 35.46
CA LYS A 478 9.73 -9.02 34.39
C LYS A 478 9.63 -9.74 33.04
N LEU A 479 9.91 -11.05 33.03
CA LEU A 479 9.83 -11.88 31.82
C LEU A 479 8.39 -12.03 31.33
N LYS A 480 7.44 -12.23 32.25
CA LYS A 480 6.02 -12.30 31.94
C LYS A 480 5.54 -11.02 31.27
N PHE A 481 5.76 -9.85 31.87
CA PHE A 481 5.33 -8.57 31.29
C PHE A 481 6.02 -8.28 29.96
N ALA A 482 7.34 -8.54 29.85
CA ALA A 482 8.05 -8.41 28.59
C ALA A 482 7.43 -9.30 27.49
N LEU A 483 7.11 -10.56 27.81
CA LEU A 483 6.50 -11.49 26.86
C LEU A 483 5.09 -11.06 26.45
N GLU A 484 4.27 -10.61 27.39
CA GLU A 484 2.90 -10.15 27.16
C GLU A 484 2.86 -8.90 26.27
N ILE A 485 3.69 -7.90 26.57
CA ILE A 485 3.81 -6.69 25.75
C ILE A 485 4.35 -7.03 24.36
N CYS A 486 5.37 -7.88 24.27
CA CYS A 486 5.91 -8.34 23.00
C CYS A 486 4.85 -9.09 22.17
N GLY A 487 4.00 -9.89 22.82
CA GLY A 487 2.90 -10.60 22.17
C GLY A 487 1.91 -9.64 21.52
N ALA A 488 1.53 -8.56 22.20
CA ALA A 488 0.70 -7.53 21.59
C ALA A 488 1.34 -6.87 20.37
N LEU A 489 2.63 -6.54 20.43
CA LEU A 489 3.35 -5.98 19.27
C LEU A 489 3.47 -6.97 18.10
N VAL A 490 3.63 -8.26 18.38
CA VAL A 490 3.60 -9.32 17.36
C VAL A 490 2.26 -9.31 16.61
N PHE A 491 1.13 -9.21 17.31
CA PHE A 491 -0.18 -9.13 16.67
C PHE A 491 -0.32 -7.87 15.81
N LEU A 492 0.01 -6.71 16.37
CA LEU A 492 -0.12 -5.43 15.68
C LEU A 492 0.72 -5.42 14.39
N ASN A 493 1.94 -5.97 14.43
CA ASN A 493 2.77 -6.13 13.24
C ASN A 493 2.16 -7.10 12.22
N ALA A 494 1.51 -8.17 12.67
CA ALA A 494 0.87 -9.14 11.78
C ALA A 494 -0.28 -8.53 10.96
N VAL A 495 -0.94 -7.48 11.46
CA VAL A 495 -2.02 -6.74 10.78
C VAL A 495 -1.56 -5.40 10.17
N ASP A 496 -0.24 -5.19 10.02
CA ASP A 496 0.38 -3.97 9.49
C ASP A 496 -0.03 -2.68 10.21
N PHE A 497 -0.19 -2.76 11.54
CA PHE A 497 -0.59 -1.63 12.37
C PHE A 497 0.53 -1.26 13.36
N LEU A 498 1.00 -0.02 13.29
CA LEU A 498 2.06 0.50 14.16
C LEU A 498 1.41 1.25 15.33
N HIS A 499 1.79 0.93 16.56
CA HIS A 499 1.33 1.57 17.79
C HIS A 499 1.82 3.03 17.90
N ARG A 500 3.10 3.29 17.60
CA ARG A 500 3.77 4.62 17.60
C ARG A 500 3.86 5.36 18.95
N ALA A 501 3.37 4.78 20.03
CA ALA A 501 3.39 5.39 21.37
C ALA A 501 3.81 4.41 22.48
N ILE A 502 4.62 3.39 22.18
CA ILE A 502 4.98 2.35 23.17
C ILE A 502 5.82 2.97 24.29
N LYS A 503 5.29 2.96 25.53
CA LYS A 503 5.97 3.41 26.76
C LYS A 503 5.22 2.90 28.00
N SER A 504 5.87 2.90 29.16
CA SER A 504 5.33 2.31 30.39
C SER A 504 4.02 2.92 30.88
N GLU A 505 3.74 4.19 30.62
CA GLU A 505 2.45 4.81 31.01
C GLU A 505 1.28 4.30 30.17
N PHE A 506 1.55 3.72 29.00
CA PHE A 506 0.54 3.15 28.11
C PHE A 506 0.52 1.63 28.14
N ILE A 507 1.11 1.04 29.19
CA ILE A 507 0.94 -0.36 29.56
C ILE A 507 0.12 -0.40 30.84
N LEU A 508 -1.08 -0.98 30.82
CA LEU A 508 -1.91 -1.18 32.00
C LEU A 508 -1.59 -2.54 32.62
N ILE A 509 -1.53 -2.60 33.95
CA ILE A 509 -1.45 -3.87 34.67
C ILE A 509 -2.86 -4.21 35.16
N ILE A 510 -3.45 -5.27 34.61
CA ILE A 510 -4.82 -5.70 34.95
C ILE A 510 -4.80 -7.17 35.32
N ASN A 511 -5.21 -7.49 36.55
CA ASN A 511 -5.20 -8.86 37.09
C ASN A 511 -3.83 -9.54 36.90
N GLY A 512 -2.75 -8.78 37.14
CA GLY A 512 -1.37 -9.25 36.98
C GLY A 512 -0.94 -9.54 35.54
N LYS A 513 -1.62 -9.00 34.53
CA LYS A 513 -1.24 -9.06 33.11
C LYS A 513 -0.93 -7.66 32.57
N ALA A 514 0.12 -7.56 31.75
CA ALA A 514 0.45 -6.35 31.02
C ALA A 514 -0.38 -6.24 29.74
N LYS A 515 -1.07 -5.11 29.57
CA LYS A 515 -1.92 -4.82 28.40
C LYS A 515 -1.56 -3.48 27.76
N ILE A 516 -1.38 -3.46 26.44
CA ILE A 516 -1.13 -2.23 25.68
C ILE A 516 -2.42 -1.40 25.56
N THR A 517 -2.32 -0.09 25.78
CA THR A 517 -3.38 0.90 25.57
C THR A 517 -2.87 2.12 24.81
N ASN A 518 -3.76 3.09 24.56
CA ASN A 518 -3.50 4.37 23.90
C ASN A 518 -3.07 4.30 22.42
N PHE A 519 -4.04 3.93 21.57
CA PHE A 519 -3.86 3.83 20.12
C PHE A 519 -4.05 5.17 19.37
N CYS A 520 -4.04 6.32 20.07
CA CYS A 520 -4.31 7.64 19.50
C CYS A 520 -3.26 8.11 18.47
N HIS A 521 -2.06 7.53 18.46
CA HIS A 521 -1.03 7.80 17.46
C HIS A 521 -0.79 6.65 16.49
N SER A 522 -1.56 5.57 16.63
CA SER A 522 -1.37 4.38 15.80
C SER A 522 -1.81 4.62 14.37
N ARG A 523 -1.12 3.97 13.42
CA ARG A 523 -1.24 4.17 11.96
C ARG A 523 -0.97 2.87 11.21
N LEU A 524 -1.42 2.78 9.96
CA LEU A 524 -0.99 1.70 9.07
C LEU A 524 0.44 1.92 8.60
N VAL A 525 1.15 0.83 8.35
CA VAL A 525 2.52 0.86 7.81
C VAL A 525 2.58 1.52 6.43
N THR A 526 1.50 1.40 5.65
CA THR A 526 1.38 1.94 4.30
C THR A 526 1.02 3.43 4.25
N ASP A 527 0.62 4.03 5.38
CA ASP A 527 0.19 5.43 5.40
C ASP A 527 1.37 6.38 5.18
N LYS A 528 1.23 7.27 4.19
CA LYS A 528 2.15 8.40 4.00
C LYS A 528 1.87 9.43 5.09
N SER A 529 2.75 9.64 6.06
CA SER A 529 2.59 10.78 6.97
C SER A 529 3.90 11.44 7.38
N GLY A 530 3.94 12.77 7.22
CA GLY A 530 4.92 13.68 7.79
C GLY A 530 4.67 14.00 9.28
N VAL A 531 3.63 13.42 9.90
CA VAL A 531 3.31 13.63 11.32
C VAL A 531 4.37 12.96 12.19
N LEU A 532 5.11 13.78 12.94
CA LEU A 532 6.18 13.35 13.84
C LEU A 532 5.55 12.57 15.01
N PRO A 533 6.08 11.40 15.40
CA PRO A 533 5.72 10.82 16.69
C PRO A 533 6.14 11.80 17.81
N ILE A 534 5.35 11.83 18.87
CA ILE A 534 5.58 12.71 20.02
C ILE A 534 6.98 12.43 20.57
N ASN A 535 7.75 13.48 20.86
CA ASN A 535 9.07 13.38 21.50
C ASN A 535 8.90 12.96 22.97
N THR A 536 8.68 11.66 23.22
CA THR A 536 8.35 11.10 24.55
C THR A 536 9.53 10.41 25.24
N GLY A 537 10.71 10.33 24.61
CA GLY A 537 11.87 9.59 25.13
C GLY A 537 11.96 8.12 24.73
N TYR A 538 10.94 7.59 24.07
CA TYR A 538 10.90 6.21 23.57
C TYR A 538 11.09 6.17 22.05
N VAL A 539 11.69 7.21 21.45
CA VAL A 539 11.74 7.39 20.00
C VAL A 539 13.06 6.83 19.45
N SER A 540 13.06 6.19 18.28
CA SER A 540 14.31 5.68 17.71
C SER A 540 15.25 6.78 17.22
N PRO A 541 16.59 6.57 17.19
CA PRO A 541 17.56 7.61 16.83
C PRO A 541 17.34 8.24 15.45
N GLU A 542 16.92 7.44 14.46
CA GLU A 542 16.59 7.92 13.11
C GLU A 542 15.38 8.86 13.14
N ILE A 543 14.35 8.53 13.91
CA ILE A 543 13.15 9.37 14.03
C ILE A 543 13.42 10.60 14.89
N PHE A 544 14.23 10.48 15.94
CA PHE A 544 14.65 11.61 16.76
C PHE A 544 15.46 12.62 15.94
N SER A 545 16.40 12.14 15.12
CA SER A 545 17.21 12.97 14.22
C SER A 545 16.33 13.70 13.20
N ARG A 546 15.36 13.00 12.60
CA ARG A 546 14.38 13.61 11.71
C ARG A 546 13.55 14.69 12.41
N ASN A 547 13.02 14.39 13.60
CA ASN A 547 12.24 15.35 14.40
C ASN A 547 13.05 16.62 14.76
N LYS A 548 14.34 16.45 15.10
CA LYS A 548 15.24 17.58 15.41
C LYS A 548 15.49 18.45 14.17
N ARG A 549 15.73 17.85 13.00
CA ARG A 549 15.87 18.59 11.73
C ARG A 549 14.61 19.39 11.40
N THR A 550 13.43 18.79 11.52
CA THR A 550 12.15 19.48 11.26
C THR A 550 11.87 20.63 12.24
N SER A 551 12.42 20.58 13.45
CA SER A 551 12.27 21.67 14.43
C SER A 551 13.20 22.87 14.18
N ILE A 552 14.29 22.66 13.43
CA ILE A 552 15.32 23.68 13.17
C ILE A 552 15.08 24.38 11.83
N ASP A 553 14.65 23.64 10.80
CA ASP A 553 14.34 24.18 9.48
C ASP A 553 13.17 23.41 8.84
N ALA A 554 12.00 24.06 8.79
CA ALA A 554 10.79 23.48 8.22
C ALA A 554 10.87 23.32 6.69
N GLN A 555 11.76 24.05 6.02
CA GLN A 555 11.82 24.16 4.56
C GLN A 555 12.90 23.24 3.95
N ALA A 556 14.03 23.01 4.65
CA ALA A 556 15.04 22.01 4.27
C ALA A 556 14.57 20.54 4.38
N CYS A 557 13.40 20.28 4.98
CA CYS A 557 12.88 18.93 5.22
C CYS A 557 12.02 18.35 4.08
N VAL A 558 11.68 19.15 3.07
CA VAL A 558 10.83 18.70 1.95
C VAL A 558 11.59 17.77 0.99
N GLU A 559 12.93 17.81 1.00
CA GLU A 559 13.78 17.06 0.07
C GLU A 559 14.32 15.73 0.63
N ASN A 560 14.11 15.38 1.91
CA ASN A 560 14.56 14.11 2.52
C ASN A 560 13.50 13.45 3.42
N LEU A 561 12.45 12.92 2.79
CA LEU A 561 11.33 12.18 3.39
C LEU A 561 11.61 10.68 3.62
N ASP A 562 12.86 10.22 3.50
CA ASP A 562 13.18 8.79 3.43
C ASP A 562 13.08 8.03 4.77
N GLU A 563 13.22 8.72 5.92
CA GLU A 563 13.20 8.08 7.24
C GLU A 563 11.78 8.05 7.86
N LYS A 564 10.96 7.09 7.40
CA LYS A 564 9.62 6.84 7.94
C LYS A 564 9.64 5.95 9.18
N TYR A 565 8.74 6.25 10.13
CA TYR A 565 8.50 5.37 11.27
C TYR A 565 8.00 4.01 10.78
N ASN A 566 8.66 2.92 11.21
CA ASN A 566 8.40 1.57 10.75
C ASN A 566 8.56 0.55 11.90
N TYR A 567 8.46 -0.75 11.62
CA TYR A 567 8.57 -1.80 12.64
C TYR A 567 9.88 -1.77 13.45
N THR A 568 11.00 -1.41 12.83
CA THR A 568 12.29 -1.32 13.54
C THR A 568 12.31 -0.18 14.55
N CYS A 569 11.48 0.84 14.36
CA CYS A 569 11.27 1.90 15.35
C CYS A 569 10.52 1.35 16.57
N GLU A 570 9.48 0.53 16.36
CA GLU A 570 8.74 -0.11 17.47
C GLU A 570 9.61 -1.06 18.29
N VAL A 571 10.49 -1.80 17.62
CA VAL A 571 11.48 -2.65 18.29
C VAL A 571 12.40 -1.82 19.19
N TYR A 572 12.80 -0.63 18.75
CA TYR A 572 13.61 0.27 19.58
C TYR A 572 12.82 0.80 20.78
N CYS A 573 11.56 1.24 20.57
CA CYS A 573 10.67 1.65 21.66
C CYS A 573 10.52 0.53 22.70
N PHE A 574 10.32 -0.70 22.22
CA PHE A 574 10.23 -1.89 23.07
C PHE A 574 11.56 -2.19 23.78
N GLY A 575 12.70 -1.97 23.14
CA GLY A 575 14.03 -2.06 23.76
C GLY A 575 14.19 -1.10 24.94
N ILE A 576 13.68 0.14 24.83
CA ILE A 576 13.67 1.09 25.96
C ILE A 576 12.77 0.57 27.09
N LEU A 577 11.61 0.00 26.76
CA LEU A 577 10.69 -0.57 27.74
C LEU A 577 11.27 -1.80 28.45
N LEU A 578 12.02 -2.65 27.74
CA LEU A 578 12.78 -3.75 28.34
C LEU A 578 13.88 -3.22 29.27
N TRP A 579 14.53 -2.10 28.92
CA TRP A 579 15.54 -1.49 29.77
C TRP A 579 14.91 -0.99 31.07
N GLU A 580 13.76 -0.33 30.95
CA GLU A 580 12.97 0.17 32.09
C GLU A 580 12.48 -0.97 32.99
N LEU A 581 11.96 -2.07 32.42
CA LEU A 581 11.56 -3.26 33.18
C LEU A 581 12.74 -3.88 33.94
N ALA A 582 13.93 -3.90 33.35
CA ALA A 582 15.12 -4.45 34.00
C ALA A 582 15.56 -3.58 35.19
N HIS A 583 15.60 -2.26 35.01
CA HIS A 583 16.13 -1.30 35.98
C HIS A 583 15.09 -0.74 36.96
N GLU A 584 13.80 -0.93 36.68
CA GLU A 584 12.67 -0.36 37.44
C GLU A 584 12.78 1.17 37.56
N LYS A 585 13.19 1.82 36.46
CA LYS A 585 13.53 3.25 36.41
C LYS A 585 13.03 3.89 35.14
N ASP A 586 12.43 5.08 35.28
CA ASP A 586 12.03 5.91 34.14
C ASP A 586 13.29 6.37 33.36
N PRO A 587 13.46 5.99 32.08
CA PRO A 587 14.62 6.37 31.30
C PRO A 587 14.68 7.88 31.02
N ARG A 588 13.56 8.61 31.08
CA ARG A 588 13.51 10.04 30.75
C ARG A 588 14.26 10.92 31.74
N GLN A 589 14.48 10.43 32.97
CA GLN A 589 15.23 11.15 34.00
C GLN A 589 16.68 11.42 33.59
N TYR A 590 17.24 10.67 32.63
CA TYR A 590 18.62 10.82 32.15
C TYR A 590 18.75 11.85 31.02
N GLY A 591 17.64 12.41 30.52
CA GLY A 591 17.63 13.41 29.46
C GLY A 591 17.76 12.83 28.04
N PHE A 592 16.98 13.38 27.10
CA PHE A 592 16.92 12.87 25.72
C PHE A 592 18.27 12.91 25.00
N GLU A 593 19.02 14.00 25.13
CA GLU A 593 20.34 14.15 24.50
C GLU A 593 21.31 13.04 24.95
N ASN A 594 21.29 12.63 26.23
CA ASN A 594 22.16 11.55 26.72
C ASN A 594 21.71 10.17 26.21
N ILE A 595 20.39 9.92 26.20
CA ILE A 595 19.84 8.66 25.68
C ILE A 595 20.24 8.48 24.20
N TYR A 596 20.18 9.55 23.40
CA TYR A 596 20.35 9.47 21.96
C TYR A 596 21.72 9.86 21.41
N ASN A 597 22.52 10.68 22.07
CA ASN A 597 23.85 11.04 21.57
C ASN A 597 24.94 10.12 22.15
N ASP A 598 24.77 9.69 23.41
CA ASP A 598 25.80 8.94 24.13
C ASP A 598 25.49 7.44 24.27
N ASP A 599 24.40 6.94 23.67
CA ASP A 599 23.94 5.57 23.86
C ASP A 599 23.83 5.20 25.35
N TYR A 600 23.39 6.15 26.19
CA TYR A 600 23.47 6.04 27.64
C TYR A 600 22.84 4.74 28.19
N LEU A 601 21.67 4.35 27.66
CA LEU A 601 20.97 3.13 28.08
C LEU A 601 21.77 1.85 27.78
N LEU A 602 22.49 1.82 26.66
CA LEU A 602 23.34 0.69 26.28
C LEU A 602 24.60 0.63 27.14
N LYS A 603 25.26 1.78 27.35
CA LYS A 603 26.51 1.86 28.13
C LYS A 603 26.30 1.55 29.61
N ASN A 604 25.14 1.92 30.14
CA ASN A 604 24.81 1.77 31.57
C ASN A 604 23.79 0.64 31.83
N PHE A 605 23.70 -0.35 30.95
CA PHE A 605 22.88 -1.53 31.21
C PHE A 605 23.55 -2.43 32.27
N ASP A 606 22.95 -2.55 33.45
CA ASP A 606 23.42 -3.50 34.46
C ASP A 606 22.98 -4.93 34.11
N ARG A 607 23.95 -5.74 33.66
CA ARG A 607 23.72 -7.13 33.25
C ARG A 607 23.39 -8.08 34.40
N ASN A 608 23.55 -7.66 35.65
CA ASN A 608 23.26 -8.51 36.81
C ASN A 608 21.76 -8.50 37.18
N LEU A 609 20.99 -7.57 36.64
CA LEU A 609 19.56 -7.40 36.98
C LEU A 609 18.65 -8.43 36.31
N VAL A 610 19.11 -9.06 35.22
CA VAL A 610 18.32 -9.95 34.36
C VAL A 610 19.21 -11.04 33.74
N PRO A 611 18.66 -12.18 33.29
CA PRO A 611 19.41 -13.21 32.59
C PRO A 611 20.14 -12.67 31.36
N LYS A 612 21.27 -13.29 31.03
CA LYS A 612 22.12 -12.88 29.90
C LYS A 612 21.33 -12.78 28.60
N GLU A 613 20.45 -13.75 28.33
CA GLU A 613 19.62 -13.77 27.12
C GLU A 613 18.67 -12.56 27.06
N TYR A 614 18.14 -12.09 28.19
CA TYR A 614 17.32 -10.87 28.24
C TYR A 614 18.16 -9.63 27.90
N ALA A 615 19.35 -9.51 28.50
CA ALA A 615 20.25 -8.40 28.23
C ALA A 615 20.67 -8.37 26.75
N ASP A 616 20.95 -9.53 26.16
CA ASP A 616 21.31 -9.65 24.74
C ASP A 616 20.15 -9.24 23.81
N ILE A 617 18.90 -9.55 24.17
CA ILE A 617 17.71 -9.07 23.46
C ILE A 617 17.61 -7.55 23.55
N ASN A 618 17.73 -7.00 24.76
CA ASN A 618 17.63 -5.57 25.02
C ASN A 618 18.67 -4.77 24.22
N ILE A 619 19.95 -5.16 24.33
CA ILE A 619 21.07 -4.50 23.66
C ILE A 619 20.89 -4.49 22.14
N LYS A 620 20.43 -5.61 21.56
CA LYS A 620 20.19 -5.70 20.11
C LYS A 620 18.99 -4.84 19.67
N ALA A 621 17.93 -4.78 20.47
CA ALA A 621 16.77 -3.93 20.19
C ALA A 621 17.12 -2.43 20.21
N LEU A 622 18.04 -2.02 21.09
CA LEU A 622 18.53 -0.65 21.21
C LEU A 622 19.62 -0.26 20.21
N SER A 623 19.91 -1.08 19.18
CA SER A 623 20.90 -0.74 18.16
C SER A 623 20.55 0.58 17.44
N ARG A 624 21.55 1.47 17.29
CA ARG A 624 21.40 2.70 16.48
C ARG A 624 21.10 2.40 15.02
N ILE A 625 21.72 1.37 14.46
CA ILE A 625 21.48 0.92 13.10
C ILE A 625 20.19 0.10 13.10
N SER A 626 19.13 0.62 12.46
CA SER A 626 17.81 -0.01 12.39
C SER A 626 17.86 -1.44 11.83
N LYS A 627 18.68 -1.67 10.80
CA LYS A 627 18.87 -2.99 10.16
C LYS A 627 19.49 -4.06 11.08
N ASN A 628 20.15 -3.66 12.17
CA ASN A 628 20.75 -4.58 13.13
C ASN A 628 19.77 -4.98 14.26
N ARG A 629 18.61 -4.31 14.35
CA ARG A 629 17.58 -4.65 15.34
C ARG A 629 16.90 -5.98 14.94
N PRO A 630 16.64 -6.87 15.91
CA PRO A 630 15.91 -8.12 15.63
C PRO A 630 14.43 -7.82 15.31
N THR A 631 13.73 -8.75 14.67
CA THR A 631 12.28 -8.60 14.48
C THR A 631 11.55 -8.81 15.79
N ILE A 632 10.32 -8.29 15.90
CA ILE A 632 9.52 -8.51 17.10
C ILE A 632 9.21 -10.00 17.31
N CYS A 633 9.06 -10.77 16.22
CA CYS A 633 8.87 -12.22 16.27
C CYS A 633 10.11 -12.94 16.83
N ASP A 634 11.32 -12.53 16.44
CA ASP A 634 12.57 -13.08 16.98
C ASP A 634 12.74 -12.78 18.47
N ILE A 635 12.35 -11.56 18.88
CA ILE A 635 12.32 -11.17 20.30
C ILE A 635 11.32 -12.05 21.05
N TYR A 636 10.11 -12.21 20.53
CA TYR A 636 9.05 -13.03 21.15
C TYR A 636 9.50 -14.47 21.35
N LYS A 637 10.06 -15.12 20.31
CA LYS A 637 10.60 -16.49 20.39
C LYS A 637 11.59 -16.65 21.55
N LYS A 638 12.55 -15.72 21.65
CA LYS A 638 13.58 -15.78 22.70
C LYS A 638 13.04 -15.47 24.09
N LEU A 639 12.16 -14.47 24.20
CA LEU A 639 11.48 -14.16 25.47
C LEU A 639 10.60 -15.32 25.92
N HIS A 640 9.92 -16.01 25.01
CA HIS A 640 9.10 -17.17 25.34
C HIS A 640 9.95 -18.31 25.92
N LEU A 641 11.01 -18.70 25.21
CA LEU A 641 11.94 -19.73 25.70
C LEU A 641 12.54 -19.36 27.06
N LEU A 642 12.91 -18.10 27.23
CA LEU A 642 13.43 -17.61 28.51
C LEU A 642 12.36 -17.64 29.60
N ASN A 643 11.14 -17.20 29.30
CA ASN A 643 10.02 -17.21 30.23
C ASN A 643 9.66 -18.63 30.66
N CYS A 644 9.67 -19.63 29.76
CA CYS A 644 9.44 -21.03 30.12
C CYS A 644 10.48 -21.58 31.11
N LYS A 645 11.74 -21.11 31.05
CA LYS A 645 12.78 -21.51 32.00
C LYS A 645 12.52 -20.99 33.42
N PHE A 646 11.97 -19.78 33.54
CA PHE A 646 11.76 -19.11 34.84
C PHE A 646 10.31 -19.18 35.34
N ASN A 647 9.37 -19.52 34.46
CA ASN A 647 7.94 -19.68 34.74
C ASN A 647 7.44 -20.98 34.09
N PRO A 648 7.81 -22.17 34.61
CA PRO A 648 7.41 -23.45 34.04
C PRO A 648 5.87 -23.65 34.04
N ASN A 649 5.17 -23.04 35.01
CA ASN A 649 3.71 -23.07 35.11
C ASN A 649 3.01 -21.99 34.26
N TYR A 650 3.73 -21.21 33.47
CA TYR A 650 3.13 -20.20 32.60
C TYR A 650 2.29 -20.83 31.47
N ILE A 651 2.48 -22.11 31.21
CA ILE A 651 1.72 -22.90 30.25
C ILE A 651 0.60 -23.64 30.99
N ASP A 652 -0.51 -22.98 31.37
CA ASP A 652 -1.78 -23.70 31.60
C ASP A 652 -3.08 -22.88 31.80
N TYR A 653 -3.23 -21.67 31.22
CA TYR A 653 -4.44 -20.86 31.47
C TYR A 653 -5.50 -20.86 30.35
N ASN A 654 -5.30 -21.62 29.27
CA ASN A 654 -6.28 -21.74 28.17
C ASN A 654 -6.69 -23.21 27.88
N GLN A 655 -6.47 -24.13 28.82
CA GLN A 655 -6.97 -25.53 28.78
C GLN A 655 -8.23 -25.76 29.63
N ILE A 656 -8.91 -24.71 30.09
CA ILE A 656 -10.21 -24.81 30.78
C ILE A 656 -11.32 -24.24 29.89
#